data_AF-A0A174NJU0-F1
#
_entry.id   AF-A0A174NJU0-F1
#
_cell.length_a   1.000
_cell.length_b   1.000
_cell.length_c   1.000
_cell.angle_alpha   90.00
_cell.angle_beta   90.00
_cell.angle_gamma   90.00
#
_symmetry.space_group_name_H-M   'P 1'
#
loop_
_entity.id
_entity.type
_entity.pdbx_description
1 polymer ?
#
loop_
_entity_poly.entity_id
_entity_poly.type
_entity_poly.pdbx_seq_one_letter_code
_entity_poly.pdbx_strand_id
1 'polypeptide(L)'
;MKQWKQKIACLLAGIMVMTGFFPWNSPVSVYAEESVIKSSVDDFEYRLRRSGTNDYICTSDTRQVYDNYQEAIKAIADISKKIVLERKMDQYSISIPVEIKADQKVSDIDGNKGANPFNDAVQKEFYRETGNPEEGIGLRQIFVIRGNLMGDDHQKIMYDEKTKSYKGIFYYSVTYNLSNERYSQTITKLKEVMESLDLDGKTDYEKCKAIREWIGKNVKYDREFVKDTANCPRKNAHDMTGAILDGYAVCDGYAFLFHYMANAVGLLTLIEEGYQISSGLQHAWNLVRIDGTFYYTDNTSISLDKDGNVNGEFLLGQDTMFNLTVTPKNNDIENTYSNISKDDWSKEHSVCKGNHNLVMTGEGPATCETMGYTGYYCTNPGCIYRYRDYNKAPLGHNYDYTNGEIIQSQDCTHPEITRYRCTRCKDPKEVETKPSLGGHKWKAGDITKEPTCTANGEQQYTCTVCHQTKTESVKATGHNWEIKITKDATCTSNGTYRRTCKTCGYFENHTIQATGHKPEIRNKKEATCSTTGYTGDTYCSVCNKKLSSGKTIAKTSHTWVKQDNIPATCEKGELEVEKCSVCGETKETEISDPLGHDYGEWVVIKKPTCTKYGLNKRYCKRCNDFEVDTPEPTGHQHTKIIDQKPATCEEKGYTGDVYCEDCRVIIQDGKEIAATGHDWDDGKITKEPTQTATGIKTYTCKTCKKTKEETIPMLKGHHWDQGTITKQPTCTEQGEKTYKCTDEDCNETYTESIPATGHKNTKVLNQKNATCESEGYTGDTYCDDCKQIIKAGKTISPTGHTWNDGMVKKAATCESEGIEVYICKTCKKTKEETIAPTGHTKTEIRDKKVATCKEEGYTGDTYCVTCGKKLAVGKMIAKTDHDWTITEIPATCEQDGVRTYTCDICHTTKSEPIKAIGHSYGAWTTKKEATVSSKAEHKRICSTCGKEEITTYGEKLRPTISTNATSLKLKKKQTTKKFTVTGLAKGDYITSWTSSNKKIVTVTGNQNGTCKIKAGSKTGKATITIKLASGLTKQIKVSVQKKAVTCSKIKNVPKTIKLKKKQTYQLKPMIEPITCTDKAKYKSSNKKTAKVTKSGKITAVKKGKTKVTVVVDKKKFVCTVNIR
;
A
#
# COMPACT_ATOMS: atom_id res chain seq x y z
N MET A 1 16.64 13.06 37.51
CA MET A 1 15.76 14.26 37.59
C MET A 1 14.32 13.99 38.02
N LYS A 2 13.56 13.05 37.43
CA LYS A 2 12.11 12.81 37.76
C LYS A 2 11.78 12.83 39.27
N GLN A 3 12.46 12.02 40.08
CA GLN A 3 12.25 11.96 41.55
C GLN A 3 12.43 13.30 42.28
N TRP A 4 13.30 14.19 41.79
CA TRP A 4 13.54 15.50 42.43
C TRP A 4 12.38 16.48 42.16
N LYS A 5 11.86 16.50 40.92
CA LYS A 5 10.63 17.24 40.59
C LYS A 5 9.43 16.70 41.36
N GLN A 6 9.29 15.37 41.50
CA GLN A 6 8.24 14.76 42.33
C GLN A 6 8.34 15.20 43.79
N LYS A 7 9.53 15.15 44.40
CA LYS A 7 9.72 15.61 45.79
C LYS A 7 9.37 17.09 45.98
N ILE A 8 9.72 17.97 45.05
CA ILE A 8 9.33 19.39 45.09
C ILE A 8 7.81 19.56 44.96
N ALA A 9 7.17 18.84 44.06
CA ALA A 9 5.71 18.94 43.85
C ALA A 9 4.91 18.37 45.04
N CYS A 10 5.36 17.26 45.65
CA CYS A 10 4.79 16.76 46.91
C CYS A 10 5.00 17.73 48.08
N LEU A 11 6.15 18.42 48.15
CA LEU A 11 6.40 19.46 49.15
C LEU A 11 5.43 20.65 48.98
N LEU A 12 5.23 21.12 47.75
CA LEU A 12 4.29 22.19 47.44
C LEU A 12 2.83 21.80 47.74
N ALA A 13 2.42 20.58 47.40
CA ALA A 13 1.10 20.06 47.76
C ALA A 13 0.90 19.99 49.29
N GLY A 14 1.91 19.51 50.03
CA GLY A 14 1.90 19.50 51.49
C GLY A 14 1.79 20.92 52.10
N ILE A 15 2.50 21.89 51.53
CA ILE A 15 2.42 23.30 51.93
C ILE A 15 0.99 23.83 51.71
N MET A 16 0.37 23.61 50.55
CA MET A 16 -0.98 24.12 50.25
C MET A 16 -2.08 23.53 51.16
N VAL A 17 -1.92 22.28 51.61
CA VAL A 17 -2.80 21.66 52.61
C VAL A 17 -2.55 22.25 54.00
N MET A 18 -1.29 22.48 54.37
CA MET A 18 -0.92 23.11 55.66
C MET A 18 -1.32 24.60 55.76
N THR A 19 -1.37 25.33 54.65
CA THR A 19 -1.81 26.73 54.60
C THR A 19 -3.33 26.89 54.42
N GLY A 20 -4.11 25.81 54.54
CA GLY A 20 -5.58 25.87 54.52
C GLY A 20 -6.20 26.25 53.17
N PHE A 21 -5.47 26.13 52.06
CA PHE A 21 -5.96 26.51 50.73
C PHE A 21 -6.96 25.50 50.12
N PHE A 22 -7.04 24.31 50.73
CA PHE A 22 -8.02 23.26 50.44
C PHE A 22 -8.54 22.66 51.75
N PRO A 23 -9.80 22.19 51.80
CA PRO A 23 -10.32 21.50 52.99
C PRO A 23 -9.60 20.16 53.21
N TRP A 24 -9.41 19.80 54.49
CA TRP A 24 -8.90 18.50 54.89
C TRP A 24 -9.71 17.35 54.26
N ASN A 25 -9.03 16.24 53.96
CA ASN A 25 -9.50 15.08 53.17
C ASN A 25 -9.67 15.31 51.64
N SER A 26 -9.15 16.39 51.06
CA SER A 26 -9.03 16.52 49.60
C SER A 26 -7.88 15.64 49.04
N PRO A 27 -8.13 14.67 48.15
CA PRO A 27 -7.08 13.80 47.60
C PRO A 27 -6.28 14.49 46.48
N VAL A 28 -5.17 15.14 46.83
CA VAL A 28 -4.27 15.77 45.86
C VAL A 28 -3.38 14.71 45.20
N SER A 29 -3.53 14.52 43.88
CA SER A 29 -2.68 13.64 43.08
C SER A 29 -1.81 14.45 42.12
N VAL A 30 -0.51 14.12 42.08
CA VAL A 30 0.51 14.85 41.31
C VAL A 30 1.06 13.95 40.21
N TYR A 31 0.73 14.26 38.97
CA TYR A 31 1.24 13.57 37.79
C TYR A 31 2.33 14.40 37.12
N ALA A 32 3.37 13.72 36.62
CA ALA A 32 4.31 14.33 35.68
C ALA A 32 3.74 14.22 34.26
N GLU A 33 4.06 15.17 33.39
CA GLU A 33 3.76 15.06 31.95
C GLU A 33 4.32 13.74 31.41
N GLU A 34 3.44 12.92 30.80
CA GLU A 34 3.83 11.68 30.15
C GLU A 34 4.33 11.97 28.74
N SER A 35 5.43 11.34 28.36
CA SER A 35 6.10 11.57 27.09
C SER A 35 5.25 11.01 25.95
N VAL A 36 4.68 11.93 25.15
CA VAL A 36 4.02 11.64 23.88
C VAL A 36 4.94 10.78 23.00
N ILE A 37 4.45 9.61 22.60
CA ILE A 37 5.17 8.71 21.70
C ILE A 37 4.83 9.15 20.26
N LYS A 38 5.78 9.75 19.54
CA LYS A 38 5.60 10.06 18.12
C LYS A 38 5.60 8.79 17.28
N SER A 39 4.86 8.82 16.17
CA SER A 39 4.86 7.76 15.18
C SER A 39 5.94 7.99 14.11
N SER A 40 6.22 6.99 13.27
CA SER A 40 7.09 7.01 12.07
C SER A 40 6.60 7.94 10.94
N VAL A 41 5.81 8.94 11.29
CA VAL A 41 4.79 9.57 10.47
C VAL A 41 4.71 11.05 10.81
N ASP A 42 4.87 11.90 9.80
CA ASP A 42 4.62 13.34 9.92
C ASP A 42 3.24 13.60 10.57
N ASP A 43 3.27 14.34 11.68
CA ASP A 43 2.13 14.79 12.48
C ASP A 43 1.30 13.73 13.26
N PHE A 44 1.68 12.45 13.30
CA PHE A 44 0.97 11.42 14.13
C PHE A 44 1.72 11.03 15.42
N GLU A 45 0.94 10.62 16.44
CA GLU A 45 1.42 10.23 17.77
C GLU A 45 0.48 9.26 18.49
N TYR A 46 1.03 8.36 19.32
CA TYR A 46 0.28 7.48 20.20
C TYR A 46 -0.02 8.17 21.53
N ARG A 47 -1.31 8.40 21.77
CA ARG A 47 -1.85 8.96 23.00
C ARG A 47 -2.36 7.82 23.88
N LEU A 48 -2.06 7.82 25.17
CA LEU A 48 -2.59 6.81 26.09
C LEU A 48 -4.06 7.13 26.40
N ARG A 49 -4.99 6.27 26.02
CA ARG A 49 -6.39 6.34 26.44
C ARG A 49 -6.49 5.85 27.88
N ARG A 50 -7.29 6.54 28.71
CA ARG A 50 -7.53 6.18 30.12
C ARG A 50 -9.03 6.04 30.37
N SER A 51 -9.67 5.13 29.65
CA SER A 51 -11.12 4.90 29.72
C SER A 51 -11.42 3.40 29.62
N GLY A 52 -11.56 2.75 30.77
CA GLY A 52 -11.85 1.32 30.89
C GLY A 52 -10.66 0.38 30.61
N THR A 53 -9.86 0.68 29.58
CA THR A 53 -8.60 0.00 29.28
C THR A 53 -7.46 1.01 29.09
N ASN A 54 -6.22 0.57 29.32
CA ASN A 54 -5.00 1.34 29.07
C ASN A 54 -4.49 1.04 27.65
N ASP A 55 -5.25 1.37 26.62
CA ASP A 55 -4.83 1.23 25.22
C ASP A 55 -4.18 2.52 24.68
N TYR A 56 -3.34 2.39 23.67
CA TYR A 56 -2.83 3.55 22.94
C TYR A 56 -3.73 3.85 21.75
N ILE A 57 -3.96 5.12 21.45
CA ILE A 57 -4.58 5.58 20.19
C ILE A 57 -3.58 6.39 19.38
N CYS A 58 -3.20 5.91 18.19
CA CYS A 58 -2.36 6.69 17.27
C CYS A 58 -3.22 7.70 16.50
N THR A 59 -2.91 8.99 16.53
CA THR A 59 -3.73 10.03 15.90
C THR A 59 -2.94 11.31 15.64
N SER A 60 -3.56 12.28 14.97
CA SER A 60 -2.97 13.59 14.65
C SER A 60 -3.90 14.72 15.08
N ASP A 61 -3.33 15.88 15.41
CA ASP A 61 -4.09 17.14 15.53
C ASP A 61 -4.33 17.80 14.17
N THR A 62 -3.69 17.31 13.11
CA THR A 62 -3.85 17.82 11.74
C THR A 62 -4.85 16.98 10.97
N ARG A 63 -5.90 17.62 10.44
CA ARG A 63 -6.87 16.96 9.55
C ARG A 63 -6.27 16.79 8.16
N GLN A 64 -6.33 15.57 7.67
CA GLN A 64 -5.81 15.18 6.36
C GLN A 64 -6.83 15.52 5.28
N VAL A 65 -6.48 16.44 4.38
CA VAL A 65 -7.40 17.00 3.37
C VAL A 65 -7.09 16.39 2.00
N TYR A 66 -8.10 15.77 1.39
CA TYR A 66 -8.01 15.13 0.07
C TYR A 66 -8.93 15.84 -0.94
N ASP A 67 -8.48 15.97 -2.18
CA ASP A 67 -9.22 16.65 -3.26
C ASP A 67 -10.37 15.80 -3.84
N ASN A 68 -10.37 14.48 -3.60
CA ASN A 68 -11.46 13.58 -3.99
C ASN A 68 -11.43 12.24 -3.23
N TYR A 69 -12.49 11.45 -3.33
CA TYR A 69 -12.59 10.16 -2.63
C TYR A 69 -11.66 9.05 -3.17
N GLN A 70 -11.20 9.12 -4.43
CA GLN A 70 -10.22 8.18 -4.98
C GLN A 70 -8.79 8.51 -4.52
N GLU A 71 -8.49 9.79 -4.30
CA GLU A 71 -7.31 10.20 -3.53
C GLU A 71 -7.45 9.77 -2.07
N ALA A 72 -8.62 9.89 -1.43
CA ALA A 72 -8.80 9.30 -0.10
C ALA A 72 -8.58 7.76 -0.11
N ILE A 73 -9.05 7.08 -1.17
CA ILE A 73 -8.72 5.66 -1.47
C ILE A 73 -7.21 5.45 -1.69
N LYS A 74 -6.34 6.43 -1.93
CA LYS A 74 -4.88 6.21 -2.11
C LYS A 74 -3.96 6.92 -1.12
N ALA A 75 -4.42 7.98 -0.46
CA ALA A 75 -3.68 8.83 0.46
C ALA A 75 -4.25 8.80 1.88
N ILE A 76 -5.43 8.19 2.09
CA ILE A 76 -5.64 7.44 3.33
C ILE A 76 -4.91 6.07 3.24
N ALA A 77 -4.67 5.52 2.03
CA ALA A 77 -3.89 4.29 1.76
C ALA A 77 -2.38 4.44 1.94
N ASP A 78 -1.92 5.62 1.55
CA ASP A 78 -0.58 6.09 1.86
C ASP A 78 -0.55 7.03 3.07
N ILE A 79 -1.71 7.07 3.72
CA ILE A 79 -1.77 6.73 5.12
C ILE A 79 -1.68 5.17 5.33
N SER A 80 -2.60 4.44 5.94
CA SER A 80 -2.68 2.95 6.07
C SER A 80 -1.61 2.10 6.75
N LYS A 81 -0.32 2.37 6.61
CA LYS A 81 0.72 1.32 6.43
C LYS A 81 1.85 1.16 7.49
N LYS A 82 2.71 2.16 7.73
CA LYS A 82 3.84 2.22 8.68
C LYS A 82 3.47 1.83 10.11
N ILE A 83 2.40 2.37 10.68
CA ILE A 83 2.11 2.25 12.13
C ILE A 83 1.97 0.76 12.54
N VAL A 84 1.53 -0.15 11.65
CA VAL A 84 1.42 -1.60 11.98
C VAL A 84 2.74 -2.34 11.98
N LEU A 85 3.73 -1.76 11.30
CA LEU A 85 5.06 -2.32 11.11
C LEU A 85 6.03 -1.75 12.15
N GLU A 86 5.84 -0.47 12.44
CA GLU A 86 6.40 0.26 13.55
C GLU A 86 6.06 -0.45 14.88
N ARG A 87 4.86 -1.03 14.99
CA ARG A 87 4.34 -1.68 16.19
C ARG A 87 3.68 -3.04 15.94
N LYS A 88 4.38 -3.92 15.20
CA LYS A 88 3.91 -5.31 14.94
C LYS A 88 3.56 -6.01 16.25
N MET A 89 2.39 -6.64 16.30
CA MET A 89 1.85 -7.38 17.45
C MET A 89 1.54 -6.57 18.74
N ASP A 90 1.69 -5.24 18.75
CA ASP A 90 1.23 -4.42 19.88
C ASP A 90 -0.28 -4.20 19.85
N GLN A 91 -0.94 -4.19 21.01
CA GLN A 91 -2.35 -3.79 21.13
C GLN A 91 -2.50 -2.27 21.18
N TYR A 92 -3.08 -1.69 20.14
CA TYR A 92 -3.43 -0.28 20.07
C TYR A 92 -4.55 -0.02 19.06
N SER A 93 -5.07 1.19 19.14
CA SER A 93 -6.09 1.77 18.29
C SER A 93 -5.54 2.97 17.52
N ILE A 94 -6.28 3.47 16.55
CA ILE A 94 -5.84 4.54 15.65
C ILE A 94 -7.04 5.40 15.26
N SER A 95 -6.83 6.70 15.12
CA SER A 95 -7.80 7.66 14.58
C SER A 95 -7.14 8.63 13.60
N ILE A 96 -7.63 8.74 12.36
CA ILE A 96 -7.18 9.76 11.40
C ILE A 96 -8.30 10.78 11.23
N PRO A 97 -8.09 12.07 11.55
CA PRO A 97 -9.04 13.10 11.17
C PRO A 97 -8.93 13.36 9.66
N VAL A 98 -10.05 13.30 8.93
CA VAL A 98 -10.10 13.42 7.46
C VAL A 98 -11.06 14.52 6.99
N GLU A 99 -10.71 15.14 5.86
CA GLU A 99 -11.60 15.94 5.03
C GLU A 99 -11.51 15.44 3.58
N ILE A 100 -12.62 14.97 3.03
CA ILE A 100 -12.70 14.47 1.65
C ILE A 100 -13.56 15.46 0.87
N LYS A 101 -12.96 16.22 -0.05
CA LYS A 101 -13.70 17.11 -0.95
C LYS A 101 -14.49 16.28 -1.97
N ALA A 102 -15.68 16.77 -2.31
CA ALA A 102 -16.50 16.23 -3.38
C ALA A 102 -17.48 17.32 -3.87
N ASP A 103 -17.59 17.53 -5.18
CA ASP A 103 -18.51 18.54 -5.74
C ASP A 103 -20.00 18.25 -5.52
N GLN A 104 -20.31 16.99 -5.23
CA GLN A 104 -21.63 16.44 -4.95
C GLN A 104 -21.50 15.20 -4.05
N LYS A 105 -22.62 14.68 -3.56
CA LYS A 105 -22.67 13.45 -2.77
C LYS A 105 -22.11 12.24 -3.52
N VAL A 106 -21.31 11.44 -2.81
CA VAL A 106 -20.65 10.22 -3.27
C VAL A 106 -21.43 9.03 -2.72
N SER A 107 -22.07 8.27 -3.61
CA SER A 107 -22.82 7.03 -3.28
C SER A 107 -22.04 6.09 -2.38
N ASP A 108 -20.75 5.99 -2.65
CA ASP A 108 -19.82 5.06 -2.05
C ASP A 108 -19.51 5.43 -0.58
N ILE A 109 -19.72 6.69 -0.18
CA ILE A 109 -19.55 7.19 1.20
C ILE A 109 -20.91 7.29 1.91
N ASP A 110 -21.94 7.83 1.24
CA ASP A 110 -23.25 8.08 1.85
C ASP A 110 -24.05 6.79 2.11
N GLY A 111 -23.80 5.70 1.36
CA GLY A 111 -24.34 4.35 1.62
C GLY A 111 -25.86 4.28 1.60
N ASN A 112 -26.47 4.32 0.41
CA ASN A 112 -27.94 4.34 0.28
C ASN A 112 -28.51 2.92 0.26
N LYS A 113 -29.10 2.51 1.40
CA LYS A 113 -28.86 1.19 2.02
C LYS A 113 -27.39 1.11 2.43
N GLY A 114 -27.12 1.12 3.74
CA GLY A 114 -25.84 1.54 4.33
C GLY A 114 -24.53 0.98 3.78
N ALA A 115 -24.56 -0.07 2.93
CA ALA A 115 -23.41 -0.59 2.19
C ALA A 115 -22.53 0.57 1.76
N ASN A 116 -21.32 0.53 2.25
CA ASN A 116 -20.41 1.65 2.13
C ASN A 116 -19.22 1.21 1.25
N PRO A 117 -19.30 1.30 -0.09
CA PRO A 117 -18.24 0.90 -1.02
C PRO A 117 -16.93 1.66 -0.89
N PHE A 118 -16.89 2.89 -0.37
CA PHE A 118 -15.65 3.52 0.05
C PHE A 118 -15.05 2.61 1.14
N ASN A 119 -15.88 2.25 2.10
CA ASN A 119 -15.61 1.28 3.16
C ASN A 119 -15.76 -0.21 2.69
N ASP A 120 -15.59 -0.48 1.38
CA ASP A 120 -15.36 -1.82 0.80
C ASP A 120 -14.20 -1.86 -0.25
N ALA A 121 -13.89 -0.74 -0.93
CA ALA A 121 -12.83 -0.52 -1.92
C ALA A 121 -11.51 0.13 -1.43
N VAL A 122 -11.54 1.08 -0.49
CA VAL A 122 -10.39 1.57 0.30
C VAL A 122 -9.52 0.38 0.78
N GLN A 123 -9.96 -0.49 1.68
CA GLN A 123 -9.34 -1.78 2.05
C GLN A 123 -9.14 -2.77 0.89
N LYS A 124 -9.72 -2.58 -0.30
CA LYS A 124 -9.32 -3.38 -1.46
C LYS A 124 -8.06 -2.83 -2.14
N GLU A 125 -7.90 -1.51 -2.14
CA GLU A 125 -6.62 -0.86 -2.36
C GLU A 125 -5.66 -1.14 -1.19
N PHE A 126 -6.16 -1.65 -0.03
CA PHE A 126 -5.43 -2.67 0.75
C PHE A 126 -5.31 -3.92 -0.19
N TYR A 127 -6.11 -5.00 -0.29
CA TYR A 127 -5.91 -6.29 -1.05
C TYR A 127 -4.73 -6.52 -2.04
N ARG A 128 -4.43 -5.51 -2.84
CA ARG A 128 -3.28 -5.28 -3.72
C ARG A 128 -1.94 -5.83 -3.19
N GLU A 129 -1.65 -7.07 -3.59
CA GLU A 129 -0.37 -7.78 -3.49
C GLU A 129 0.85 -6.94 -3.91
N THR A 130 1.94 -7.02 -3.13
CA THR A 130 3.08 -6.09 -3.21
C THR A 130 4.28 -6.57 -4.00
N GLY A 131 4.72 -7.81 -3.83
CA GLY A 131 6.08 -8.20 -4.16
C GLY A 131 7.05 -8.22 -2.98
N ASN A 132 6.52 -8.34 -1.77
CA ASN A 132 7.24 -8.38 -0.50
C ASN A 132 6.35 -9.17 0.50
N PRO A 133 6.90 -9.95 1.44
CA PRO A 133 6.11 -10.85 2.30
C PRO A 133 5.82 -10.29 3.70
N GLU A 134 6.50 -9.23 4.12
CA GLU A 134 6.13 -8.41 5.29
C GLU A 134 4.98 -7.44 4.95
N GLU A 135 4.27 -7.78 3.87
CA GLU A 135 3.65 -6.86 2.93
C GLU A 135 2.59 -7.56 2.08
N GLY A 136 1.73 -6.77 1.43
CA GLY A 136 0.70 -7.27 0.53
C GLY A 136 -0.09 -8.41 1.14
N ILE A 137 -0.46 -9.42 0.34
CA ILE A 137 -1.25 -10.56 0.82
C ILE A 137 -0.51 -11.32 1.95
N GLY A 138 0.81 -11.16 2.08
CA GLY A 138 1.59 -11.61 3.23
C GLY A 138 1.02 -11.14 4.59
N LEU A 139 0.54 -9.90 4.70
CA LEU A 139 -0.06 -9.37 5.93
C LEU A 139 -1.43 -9.95 6.28
N ARG A 140 -2.16 -10.53 5.30
CA ARG A 140 -3.48 -11.17 5.50
C ARG A 140 -3.38 -12.36 6.47
N GLN A 141 -2.23 -13.02 6.49
CA GLN A 141 -1.93 -14.12 7.40
C GLN A 141 -1.81 -13.65 8.86
N ILE A 142 -1.46 -12.39 9.09
CA ILE A 142 -1.09 -11.85 10.41
C ILE A 142 -2.22 -11.01 11.00
N PHE A 143 -2.80 -10.11 10.21
CA PHE A 143 -3.61 -8.99 10.68
C PHE A 143 -5.08 -9.11 10.25
N VAL A 144 -6.00 -8.97 11.23
CA VAL A 144 -7.44 -8.72 11.00
C VAL A 144 -7.80 -7.31 11.43
N ILE A 145 -8.50 -6.63 10.54
CA ILE A 145 -8.43 -5.20 10.31
C ILE A 145 -9.79 -4.81 9.69
N ARG A 146 -10.86 -4.65 10.53
CA ARG A 146 -12.06 -3.79 10.21
C ARG A 146 -12.21 -2.61 11.25
N GLY A 147 -12.45 -1.35 10.82
CA GLY A 147 -12.33 0.00 11.49
C GLY A 147 -13.24 1.14 10.93
N ASN A 148 -13.24 2.41 11.41
CA ASN A 148 -14.44 3.30 11.40
C ASN A 148 -14.38 4.83 10.98
N LEU A 149 -14.92 5.21 9.81
CA LEU A 149 -15.04 6.50 9.12
C LEU A 149 -16.35 7.16 9.52
N MET A 150 -16.22 8.23 10.26
CA MET A 150 -17.23 8.73 11.18
C MET A 150 -17.27 10.24 11.09
N GLY A 151 -18.36 10.86 11.55
CA GLY A 151 -18.30 12.24 12.03
C GLY A 151 -17.31 12.35 13.20
N ASP A 152 -16.83 13.55 13.52
CA ASP A 152 -15.89 13.75 14.64
C ASP A 152 -16.45 13.25 16.00
N ASP A 153 -17.78 13.20 16.10
CA ASP A 153 -18.58 12.70 17.22
C ASP A 153 -18.74 11.16 17.25
N HIS A 154 -18.07 10.44 16.35
CA HIS A 154 -18.19 8.99 16.16
C HIS A 154 -19.61 8.54 15.74
N GLN A 155 -20.35 9.37 15.00
CA GLN A 155 -21.60 8.97 14.30
C GLN A 155 -21.37 8.80 12.78
N LYS A 156 -22.42 8.51 12.00
CA LYS A 156 -22.32 8.44 10.52
C LYS A 156 -21.81 9.78 9.96
N ILE A 157 -20.80 9.73 9.10
CA ILE A 157 -20.26 10.93 8.44
C ILE A 157 -21.31 11.57 7.51
N MET A 158 -21.34 12.90 7.46
CA MET A 158 -22.33 13.67 6.70
C MET A 158 -21.65 14.61 5.69
N TYR A 159 -22.23 14.73 4.49
CA TYR A 159 -21.80 15.69 3.48
C TYR A 159 -22.24 17.12 3.84
N ASP A 160 -21.29 18.06 3.85
CA ASP A 160 -21.58 19.49 4.00
C ASP A 160 -21.69 20.19 2.63
N GLU A 161 -22.93 20.51 2.25
CA GLU A 161 -23.29 21.27 1.04
C GLU A 161 -22.58 22.65 0.95
N LYS A 162 -22.17 23.26 2.07
CA LYS A 162 -21.52 24.58 2.09
C LYS A 162 -20.02 24.51 1.79
N THR A 163 -19.32 23.51 2.33
CA THR A 163 -17.88 23.33 2.09
C THR A 163 -17.55 22.26 1.05
N LYS A 164 -18.56 21.61 0.44
CA LYS A 164 -18.40 20.57 -0.58
C LYS A 164 -17.44 19.46 -0.14
N SER A 165 -17.67 18.93 1.05
CA SER A 165 -16.80 17.92 1.65
C SER A 165 -17.50 17.06 2.70
N TYR A 166 -16.92 15.89 2.95
CA TYR A 166 -17.14 15.10 4.15
C TYR A 166 -16.04 15.44 5.15
N LYS A 167 -16.40 15.72 6.41
CA LYS A 167 -15.44 16.03 7.50
C LYS A 167 -15.68 15.07 8.65
N GLY A 168 -14.60 14.53 9.22
CA GLY A 168 -14.73 13.56 10.28
C GLY A 168 -13.43 12.90 10.72
N ILE A 169 -13.58 11.68 11.24
CA ILE A 169 -12.49 10.77 11.64
C ILE A 169 -12.62 9.40 10.98
N PHE A 170 -11.76 8.48 11.37
CA PHE A 170 -11.45 7.20 10.73
C PHE A 170 -10.79 6.34 11.84
N TYR A 171 -11.41 5.28 12.41
CA TYR A 171 -11.16 4.80 13.80
C TYR A 171 -11.19 3.25 14.09
N TYR A 172 -10.12 2.60 14.57
CA TYR A 172 -10.09 1.14 14.89
C TYR A 172 -9.19 0.74 16.03
N SER A 173 -9.31 -0.53 16.45
CA SER A 173 -8.27 -1.31 17.11
C SER A 173 -7.68 -2.37 16.15
N VAL A 174 -6.37 -2.63 16.24
CA VAL A 174 -5.68 -3.67 15.45
C VAL A 174 -6.02 -5.06 16.01
N THR A 175 -6.35 -6.03 15.15
CA THR A 175 -6.58 -7.43 15.55
C THR A 175 -5.78 -8.41 14.68
N TYR A 176 -5.77 -9.70 15.03
CA TYR A 176 -4.76 -10.66 14.56
C TYR A 176 -5.36 -12.03 14.24
N ASN A 177 -4.82 -12.69 13.20
CA ASN A 177 -5.10 -14.08 12.85
C ASN A 177 -4.18 -15.08 13.58
N LEU A 178 -3.02 -14.64 14.07
CA LEU A 178 -1.98 -15.47 14.70
C LEU A 178 -1.62 -14.95 16.09
N SER A 179 -1.13 -15.83 16.97
CA SER A 179 -0.54 -15.41 18.24
C SER A 179 0.88 -14.85 18.02
N ASN A 180 1.27 -13.86 18.85
CA ASN A 180 2.60 -13.27 18.82
C ASN A 180 3.71 -14.33 19.05
N GLU A 181 3.44 -15.32 19.91
CA GLU A 181 4.34 -16.48 20.12
C GLU A 181 4.54 -17.29 18.84
N ARG A 182 3.45 -17.69 18.17
CA ARG A 182 3.54 -18.52 16.95
C ARG A 182 4.17 -17.77 15.79
N TYR A 183 3.90 -16.46 15.66
CA TYR A 183 4.60 -15.59 14.72
C TYR A 183 6.11 -15.50 15.03
N SER A 184 6.48 -15.33 16.30
CA SER A 184 7.90 -15.29 16.72
C SER A 184 8.63 -16.61 16.42
N GLN A 185 7.96 -17.76 16.65
CA GLN A 185 8.45 -19.08 16.26
C GLN A 185 8.60 -19.20 14.74
N THR A 186 7.61 -18.75 13.98
CA THR A 186 7.60 -18.74 12.50
C THR A 186 8.79 -17.95 11.94
N ILE A 187 8.97 -16.70 12.37
CA ILE A 187 10.06 -15.83 11.91
C ILE A 187 11.44 -16.37 12.32
N THR A 188 11.54 -17.02 13.49
CA THR A 188 12.78 -17.69 13.91
C THR A 188 13.08 -18.88 12.99
N LYS A 189 12.08 -19.74 12.74
CA LYS A 189 12.27 -20.94 11.92
C LYS A 189 12.55 -20.63 10.45
N LEU A 190 11.92 -19.59 9.91
CA LEU A 190 12.21 -19.08 8.58
C LEU A 190 13.67 -18.67 8.44
N LYS A 191 14.26 -17.97 9.43
CA LYS A 191 15.67 -17.58 9.40
C LYS A 191 16.61 -18.78 9.40
N GLU A 192 16.43 -19.74 10.32
CA GLU A 192 17.20 -20.99 10.35
C GLU A 192 17.18 -21.71 8.99
N VAL A 193 16.00 -21.79 8.37
CA VAL A 193 15.83 -22.45 7.07
C VAL A 193 16.52 -21.66 5.96
N MET A 194 16.32 -20.35 5.87
CA MET A 194 16.96 -19.52 4.83
C MET A 194 18.49 -19.50 4.93
N GLU A 195 19.04 -19.49 6.15
CA GLU A 195 20.47 -19.64 6.40
C GLU A 195 20.98 -21.02 5.96
N SER A 196 20.21 -22.09 6.20
CA SER A 196 20.58 -23.47 5.83
C SER A 196 20.62 -23.75 4.31
N LEU A 197 20.06 -22.86 3.48
CA LEU A 197 19.95 -23.05 2.02
C LEU A 197 21.14 -22.47 1.23
N ASP A 198 22.05 -21.72 1.87
CA ASP A 198 23.27 -21.17 1.26
C ASP A 198 23.03 -20.49 -0.10
N LEU A 199 22.06 -19.56 -0.13
CA LEU A 199 21.49 -18.97 -1.36
C LEU A 199 22.26 -17.77 -1.93
N ASP A 200 23.36 -17.36 -1.28
CA ASP A 200 24.19 -16.27 -1.73
C ASP A 200 24.97 -16.62 -3.00
N GLY A 201 25.09 -15.65 -3.91
CA GLY A 201 25.78 -15.81 -5.19
C GLY A 201 25.09 -16.71 -6.23
N LYS A 202 24.04 -17.46 -5.87
CA LYS A 202 23.22 -18.25 -6.81
C LYS A 202 22.40 -17.36 -7.75
N THR A 203 22.13 -17.86 -8.95
CA THR A 203 21.20 -17.23 -9.91
C THR A 203 19.75 -17.26 -9.42
N ASP A 204 18.88 -16.44 -10.02
CA ASP A 204 17.46 -16.38 -9.65
C ASP A 204 16.76 -17.74 -9.81
N TYR A 205 17.07 -18.47 -10.89
CA TYR A 205 16.59 -19.83 -11.12
C TYR A 205 17.05 -20.81 -10.02
N GLU A 206 18.33 -20.79 -9.66
CA GLU A 206 18.89 -21.69 -8.63
C GLU A 206 18.31 -21.41 -7.24
N LYS A 207 18.10 -20.14 -6.88
CA LYS A 207 17.41 -19.74 -5.65
C LYS A 207 15.99 -20.29 -5.61
N CYS A 208 15.23 -20.06 -6.68
CA CYS A 208 13.84 -20.50 -6.80
C CYS A 208 13.73 -22.04 -6.70
N LYS A 209 14.62 -22.75 -7.39
CA LYS A 209 14.72 -24.22 -7.37
C LYS A 209 15.05 -24.75 -5.97
N ALA A 210 16.04 -24.18 -5.28
CA ALA A 210 16.46 -24.62 -3.95
C ALA A 210 15.37 -24.40 -2.88
N ILE A 211 14.67 -23.27 -2.93
CA ILE A 211 13.51 -23.00 -2.05
C ILE A 211 12.39 -24.01 -2.32
N ARG A 212 12.03 -24.25 -3.59
CA ARG A 212 11.00 -25.24 -3.95
C ARG A 212 11.39 -26.68 -3.57
N GLU A 213 12.67 -27.03 -3.69
CA GLU A 213 13.22 -28.30 -3.20
C GLU A 213 13.12 -28.45 -1.68
N TRP A 214 13.36 -27.38 -0.93
CA TRP A 214 13.16 -27.41 0.52
C TRP A 214 11.69 -27.59 0.89
N ILE A 215 10.79 -26.82 0.29
CA ILE A 215 9.34 -26.90 0.56
C ILE A 215 8.81 -28.29 0.24
N GLY A 216 9.16 -28.87 -0.92
CA GLY A 216 8.73 -30.22 -1.30
C GLY A 216 9.23 -31.34 -0.39
N LYS A 217 10.40 -31.15 0.24
CA LYS A 217 10.99 -32.12 1.19
C LYS A 217 10.39 -32.02 2.60
N ASN A 218 9.94 -30.83 3.01
CA ASN A 218 9.59 -30.55 4.41
C ASN A 218 8.08 -30.31 4.65
N VAL A 219 7.29 -29.95 3.63
CA VAL A 219 5.87 -29.58 3.77
C VAL A 219 4.98 -30.56 3.01
N LYS A 220 3.94 -31.08 3.69
CA LYS A 220 2.97 -32.04 3.14
C LYS A 220 1.59 -31.41 2.95
N TYR A 221 0.91 -31.78 1.86
CA TYR A 221 -0.41 -31.26 1.59
C TYR A 221 -1.44 -31.83 2.58
N ASP A 222 -2.17 -30.97 3.29
CA ASP A 222 -3.06 -31.38 4.38
C ASP A 222 -4.40 -31.92 3.89
N ARG A 223 -4.36 -33.16 3.42
CA ARG A 223 -5.55 -33.91 2.96
C ARG A 223 -6.54 -34.23 4.09
N GLU A 224 -6.14 -34.14 5.36
CA GLU A 224 -7.05 -34.34 6.50
C GLU A 224 -7.83 -33.06 6.79
N PHE A 225 -7.16 -31.91 6.77
CA PHE A 225 -7.80 -30.59 6.89
C PHE A 225 -8.81 -30.31 5.77
N VAL A 226 -8.50 -30.70 4.52
CA VAL A 226 -9.45 -30.59 3.39
C VAL A 226 -10.63 -31.57 3.51
N LYS A 227 -10.44 -32.71 4.19
CA LYS A 227 -11.48 -33.72 4.39
C LYS A 227 -12.40 -33.40 5.57
N ASP A 228 -11.87 -32.85 6.65
CA ASP A 228 -12.60 -32.47 7.86
C ASP A 228 -11.92 -31.27 8.56
N THR A 229 -12.20 -30.07 8.06
CA THR A 229 -11.68 -28.80 8.60
C THR A 229 -12.14 -28.55 10.04
N ALA A 230 -13.30 -29.07 10.43
CA ALA A 230 -13.87 -28.88 11.76
C ALA A 230 -13.08 -29.66 12.82
N ASN A 231 -12.80 -30.95 12.58
CA ASN A 231 -12.16 -31.83 13.54
C ASN A 231 -10.63 -31.97 13.36
N CYS A 232 -10.05 -31.56 12.22
CA CYS A 232 -8.59 -31.58 12.04
C CYS A 232 -7.88 -30.73 13.11
N PRO A 233 -6.87 -31.24 13.85
CA PRO A 233 -6.19 -30.49 14.91
C PRO A 233 -5.25 -29.40 14.38
N ARG A 234 -4.79 -29.50 13.13
CA ARG A 234 -3.90 -28.52 12.49
C ARG A 234 -4.75 -27.41 11.88
N LYS A 235 -4.89 -26.28 12.59
CA LYS A 235 -5.79 -25.17 12.18
C LYS A 235 -5.16 -24.16 11.23
N ASN A 236 -3.85 -24.16 11.08
CA ASN A 236 -3.06 -23.13 10.39
C ASN A 236 -2.72 -23.49 8.93
N ALA A 237 -3.49 -24.41 8.31
CA ALA A 237 -3.14 -24.97 7.00
C ALA A 237 -3.19 -23.93 5.86
N HIS A 238 -3.92 -22.82 6.05
CA HIS A 238 -4.09 -21.74 5.07
C HIS A 238 -2.98 -20.66 5.11
N ASP A 239 -2.01 -20.78 6.01
CA ASP A 239 -0.95 -19.78 6.21
C ASP A 239 0.45 -20.42 6.27
N MET A 240 1.49 -19.59 6.11
CA MET A 240 2.88 -20.06 6.10
C MET A 240 3.33 -20.67 7.43
N THR A 241 2.64 -20.39 8.55
CA THR A 241 2.98 -20.98 9.86
C THR A 241 2.66 -22.47 9.89
N GLY A 242 1.53 -22.90 9.31
CA GLY A 242 1.23 -24.33 9.12
C GLY A 242 2.30 -25.02 8.28
N ALA A 243 2.73 -24.38 7.21
CA ALA A 243 3.77 -24.90 6.33
C ALA A 243 5.14 -25.02 7.03
N ILE A 244 5.62 -23.99 7.74
CA ILE A 244 6.99 -23.94 8.31
C ILE A 244 7.12 -24.53 9.72
N LEU A 245 6.06 -24.51 10.54
CA LEU A 245 6.08 -25.04 11.92
C LEU A 245 5.41 -26.41 12.02
N ASP A 246 4.22 -26.57 11.44
CA ASP A 246 3.45 -27.80 11.57
C ASP A 246 3.85 -28.84 10.52
N GLY A 247 4.48 -28.41 9.41
CA GLY A 247 4.87 -29.24 8.26
C GLY A 247 3.69 -29.62 7.35
N TYR A 248 2.54 -28.96 7.51
CA TYR A 248 1.30 -29.26 6.77
C TYR A 248 0.58 -27.99 6.32
N ALA A 249 0.18 -27.94 5.04
CA ALA A 249 -0.51 -26.79 4.46
C ALA A 249 -1.47 -27.17 3.33
N VAL A 250 -2.36 -26.24 2.96
CA VAL A 250 -3.13 -26.22 1.71
C VAL A 250 -2.63 -25.08 0.80
N CYS A 251 -3.30 -24.79 -0.31
CA CYS A 251 -2.67 -24.11 -1.46
C CYS A 251 -2.11 -22.71 -1.19
N ASP A 252 -2.85 -21.91 -0.44
CA ASP A 252 -2.45 -20.59 0.02
C ASP A 252 -1.32 -20.67 1.04
N GLY A 253 -1.36 -21.58 2.03
CA GLY A 253 -0.26 -21.80 2.97
C GLY A 253 1.09 -22.14 2.29
N TYR A 254 1.06 -22.92 1.20
CA TYR A 254 2.22 -23.16 0.34
C TYR A 254 2.66 -21.89 -0.43
N ALA A 255 1.71 -21.17 -1.04
CA ALA A 255 2.00 -19.97 -1.83
C ALA A 255 2.58 -18.85 -0.95
N PHE A 256 2.10 -18.70 0.27
CA PHE A 256 2.60 -17.77 1.28
C PHE A 256 4.02 -18.11 1.74
N LEU A 257 4.31 -19.39 2.05
CA LEU A 257 5.64 -19.81 2.47
C LEU A 257 6.67 -19.55 1.36
N PHE A 258 6.36 -19.92 0.12
CA PHE A 258 7.24 -19.67 -1.01
C PHE A 258 7.44 -18.17 -1.26
N HIS A 259 6.37 -17.36 -1.20
CA HIS A 259 6.45 -15.89 -1.31
C HIS A 259 7.35 -15.27 -0.25
N TYR A 260 7.31 -15.77 0.99
CA TYR A 260 8.23 -15.33 2.04
C TYR A 260 9.68 -15.69 1.72
N MET A 261 9.95 -16.97 1.48
CA MET A 261 11.31 -17.48 1.25
C MET A 261 11.97 -16.88 0.00
N ALA A 262 11.21 -16.68 -1.08
CA ALA A 262 11.71 -16.16 -2.34
C ALA A 262 12.08 -14.66 -2.25
N ASN A 263 11.17 -13.81 -1.76
CA ASN A 263 11.45 -12.39 -1.61
C ASN A 263 12.60 -12.14 -0.61
N ALA A 264 12.77 -12.98 0.41
CA ALA A 264 13.88 -12.90 1.36
C ALA A 264 15.28 -13.05 0.71
N VAL A 265 15.39 -13.63 -0.49
CA VAL A 265 16.63 -13.69 -1.30
C VAL A 265 16.61 -12.81 -2.56
N GLY A 266 15.68 -11.85 -2.60
CA GLY A 266 15.54 -10.87 -3.68
C GLY A 266 14.75 -11.33 -4.91
N LEU A 267 14.15 -12.52 -4.88
CA LEU A 267 13.25 -12.96 -5.94
C LEU A 267 11.88 -12.29 -5.77
N LEU A 268 11.58 -11.32 -6.63
CA LEU A 268 10.25 -10.71 -6.70
C LEU A 268 9.21 -11.79 -7.01
N THR A 269 8.38 -12.11 -6.03
CA THR A 269 7.27 -13.05 -6.14
C THR A 269 5.95 -12.37 -5.82
N LEU A 270 4.86 -12.86 -6.40
CA LEU A 270 3.49 -12.41 -6.12
C LEU A 270 2.64 -13.63 -5.80
N ILE A 271 1.50 -13.43 -5.15
CA ILE A 271 0.49 -14.46 -4.87
C ILE A 271 -0.75 -14.19 -5.73
N GLU A 272 -1.31 -15.24 -6.32
CA GLU A 272 -2.56 -15.21 -7.08
C GLU A 272 -3.52 -16.30 -6.58
N GLU A 273 -4.82 -16.03 -6.72
CA GLU A 273 -5.92 -16.95 -6.44
C GLU A 273 -6.84 -17.06 -7.67
N GLY A 274 -7.36 -18.26 -7.95
CA GLY A 274 -8.32 -18.48 -9.03
C GLY A 274 -8.63 -19.96 -9.25
N TYR A 275 -9.15 -20.32 -10.43
CA TYR A 275 -9.61 -21.69 -10.71
C TYR A 275 -8.65 -22.44 -11.64
N GLN A 276 -8.29 -23.68 -11.30
CA GLN A 276 -7.49 -24.55 -12.18
C GLN A 276 -8.28 -24.99 -13.41
N ILE A 277 -7.68 -24.99 -14.61
CA ILE A 277 -8.34 -25.42 -15.87
C ILE A 277 -8.80 -26.88 -15.79
N SER A 278 -8.00 -27.74 -15.15
CA SER A 278 -8.17 -29.19 -15.16
C SER A 278 -9.19 -29.72 -14.15
N SER A 279 -9.44 -28.99 -13.05
CA SER A 279 -10.26 -29.46 -11.92
C SER A 279 -11.46 -28.56 -11.60
N GLY A 280 -11.44 -27.29 -12.04
CA GLY A 280 -12.47 -26.31 -11.65
C GLY A 280 -12.45 -25.93 -10.17
N LEU A 281 -11.42 -26.32 -9.42
CA LEU A 281 -11.26 -25.98 -8.00
C LEU A 281 -10.59 -24.63 -7.83
N GLN A 282 -11.02 -23.87 -6.81
CA GLN A 282 -10.29 -22.69 -6.34
C GLN A 282 -8.93 -23.15 -5.77
N HIS A 283 -7.88 -22.42 -6.13
CA HIS A 283 -6.50 -22.72 -5.81
C HIS A 283 -5.71 -21.42 -5.65
N ALA A 284 -4.54 -21.49 -5.03
CA ALA A 284 -3.60 -20.39 -4.91
C ALA A 284 -2.21 -20.81 -5.38
N TRP A 285 -1.49 -19.88 -5.99
CA TRP A 285 -0.19 -20.10 -6.62
C TRP A 285 0.66 -18.83 -6.58
N ASN A 286 1.88 -18.90 -7.13
CA ASN A 286 2.75 -17.74 -7.23
C ASN A 286 3.08 -17.39 -8.69
N LEU A 287 3.27 -16.09 -8.94
CA LEU A 287 4.19 -15.62 -9.98
C LEU A 287 5.57 -15.44 -9.35
N VAL A 288 6.62 -15.81 -10.08
CA VAL A 288 8.03 -15.55 -9.72
C VAL A 288 8.75 -14.89 -10.88
N ARG A 289 9.49 -13.81 -10.61
CA ARG A 289 10.33 -13.17 -11.62
C ARG A 289 11.72 -13.81 -11.62
N ILE A 290 12.08 -14.42 -12.75
CA ILE A 290 13.38 -15.05 -12.99
C ILE A 290 14.05 -14.32 -14.15
N ASP A 291 15.29 -13.85 -13.95
CA ASP A 291 16.09 -13.10 -14.93
C ASP A 291 15.34 -11.92 -15.61
N GLY A 292 14.36 -11.36 -14.89
CA GLY A 292 13.55 -10.21 -15.31
C GLY A 292 12.16 -10.54 -15.88
N THR A 293 11.83 -11.80 -16.18
CA THR A 293 10.52 -12.22 -16.72
C THR A 293 9.72 -13.00 -15.67
N PHE A 294 8.39 -12.83 -15.63
CA PHE A 294 7.53 -13.57 -14.70
C PHE A 294 7.10 -14.93 -15.25
N TYR A 295 7.10 -15.94 -14.38
CA TYR A 295 6.61 -17.30 -14.65
C TYR A 295 5.69 -17.77 -13.53
N TYR A 296 4.74 -18.64 -13.85
CA TYR A 296 3.87 -19.28 -12.87
C TYR A 296 4.58 -20.44 -12.18
N THR A 297 4.48 -20.54 -10.85
CA THR A 297 4.92 -21.71 -10.09
C THR A 297 3.85 -22.14 -9.09
N ASP A 298 3.47 -23.41 -9.20
CA ASP A 298 2.65 -24.09 -8.20
C ASP A 298 3.59 -24.79 -7.19
N ASN A 299 3.49 -24.38 -5.93
CA ASN A 299 4.29 -24.92 -4.83
C ASN A 299 3.54 -25.99 -3.99
N THR A 300 2.29 -26.32 -4.34
CA THR A 300 1.55 -27.45 -3.76
C THR A 300 1.92 -28.79 -4.41
N SER A 301 2.13 -28.76 -5.72
CA SER A 301 2.26 -29.94 -6.57
C SER A 301 3.74 -30.29 -6.84
N ILE A 302 4.56 -30.18 -5.78
CA ILE A 302 6.00 -30.43 -5.86
C ILE A 302 6.24 -31.94 -5.91
N SER A 303 6.50 -32.46 -7.12
CA SER A 303 6.83 -33.86 -7.33
C SER A 303 8.31 -34.11 -7.02
N LEU A 304 8.58 -35.13 -6.20
CA LEU A 304 9.93 -35.62 -5.91
C LEU A 304 10.22 -36.92 -6.67
N ASP A 305 11.48 -37.11 -7.07
CA ASP A 305 11.99 -38.38 -7.59
C ASP A 305 12.42 -39.35 -6.46
N LYS A 306 12.98 -40.51 -6.85
CA LYS A 306 13.40 -41.57 -5.93
C LYS A 306 14.57 -41.17 -5.02
N ASP A 307 15.36 -40.19 -5.44
CA ASP A 307 16.51 -39.67 -4.71
C ASP A 307 16.12 -38.39 -3.92
N GLY A 308 14.83 -38.04 -3.92
CA GLY A 308 14.24 -36.92 -3.20
C GLY A 308 14.41 -35.56 -3.88
N ASN A 309 14.83 -35.50 -5.14
CA ASN A 309 15.00 -34.23 -5.87
C ASN A 309 13.71 -33.81 -6.56
N VAL A 310 13.51 -32.51 -6.77
CA VAL A 310 12.31 -32.01 -7.45
C VAL A 310 12.39 -32.31 -8.94
N ASN A 311 11.34 -32.95 -9.46
CA ASN A 311 11.28 -33.46 -10.84
C ASN A 311 10.08 -32.86 -11.58
N GLY A 312 10.32 -32.40 -12.81
CA GLY A 312 9.36 -31.72 -13.68
C GLY A 312 9.64 -30.22 -13.83
N GLU A 313 9.02 -29.62 -14.85
CA GLU A 313 8.97 -28.16 -14.98
C GLU A 313 8.15 -27.54 -13.84
N PHE A 314 8.56 -26.36 -13.40
CA PHE A 314 7.91 -25.58 -12.35
C PHE A 314 7.84 -24.07 -12.65
N LEU A 315 8.52 -23.58 -13.68
CA LEU A 315 8.41 -22.20 -14.17
C LEU A 315 7.59 -22.22 -15.46
N LEU A 316 6.29 -22.07 -15.29
CA LEU A 316 5.28 -22.32 -16.31
C LEU A 316 4.87 -21.03 -17.03
N GLY A 317 4.51 -21.18 -18.29
CA GLY A 317 3.92 -20.11 -19.09
C GLY A 317 2.47 -19.79 -18.71
N GLN A 318 1.97 -18.67 -19.24
CA GLN A 318 0.61 -18.18 -19.03
C GLN A 318 -0.47 -19.22 -19.42
N ASP A 319 -0.25 -19.98 -20.48
CA ASP A 319 -1.24 -20.90 -21.06
C ASP A 319 -1.29 -22.27 -20.34
N THR A 320 -0.51 -22.50 -19.28
CA THR A 320 -0.21 -23.87 -18.81
C THR A 320 -1.09 -24.38 -17.66
N MET A 321 -1.81 -23.53 -16.91
CA MET A 321 -2.48 -23.98 -15.65
C MET A 321 -3.91 -23.44 -15.32
N PHE A 322 -4.21 -22.15 -15.52
CA PHE A 322 -5.33 -21.50 -14.79
C PHE A 322 -6.40 -20.88 -15.69
N ASN A 323 -7.68 -21.13 -15.33
CA ASN A 323 -8.83 -20.48 -15.92
C ASN A 323 -9.00 -19.12 -15.23
N LEU A 324 -8.52 -18.05 -15.89
CA LEU A 324 -8.70 -16.67 -15.42
C LEU A 324 -10.17 -16.25 -15.56
N THR A 325 -11.01 -16.66 -14.60
CA THR A 325 -12.39 -16.19 -14.44
C THR A 325 -12.48 -14.68 -14.21
N VAL A 326 -11.35 -14.05 -13.88
CA VAL A 326 -11.13 -12.61 -14.01
C VAL A 326 -10.60 -12.30 -15.41
N THR A 327 -11.51 -12.15 -16.38
CA THR A 327 -11.23 -11.26 -17.52
C THR A 327 -10.86 -9.89 -16.95
N PRO A 328 -9.77 -9.21 -17.38
CA PRO A 328 -9.32 -7.95 -16.78
C PRO A 328 -10.36 -6.81 -16.82
N LYS A 329 -11.23 -6.75 -15.81
CA LYS A 329 -12.17 -5.66 -15.59
C LYS A 329 -11.50 -4.54 -14.81
N ASN A 330 -10.83 -3.67 -15.58
CA ASN A 330 -10.31 -2.32 -15.29
C ASN A 330 -8.80 -2.18 -15.56
N ASN A 331 -8.43 -1.05 -16.16
CA ASN A 331 -7.09 -0.75 -16.70
C ASN A 331 -6.10 -0.26 -15.61
N ASP A 332 -5.80 -1.08 -14.60
CA ASP A 332 -4.96 -0.65 -13.46
C ASP A 332 -3.80 -1.61 -13.10
N ILE A 333 -3.39 -2.52 -14.01
CA ILE A 333 -2.18 -3.36 -13.82
C ILE A 333 -1.32 -3.57 -15.10
N GLU A 334 -1.22 -2.56 -15.97
CA GLU A 334 -0.55 -2.69 -17.27
C GLU A 334 0.98 -2.94 -17.24
N ASN A 335 1.68 -2.72 -16.11
CA ASN A 335 3.15 -2.81 -16.04
C ASN A 335 3.72 -4.08 -15.39
N THR A 336 2.92 -4.87 -14.67
CA THR A 336 3.41 -6.10 -13.99
C THR A 336 3.02 -7.35 -14.75
N TYR A 337 1.77 -7.42 -15.23
CA TYR A 337 1.23 -8.59 -15.93
C TYR A 337 1.57 -8.61 -17.43
N SER A 338 2.14 -7.53 -17.97
CA SER A 338 2.58 -7.42 -19.36
C SER A 338 3.91 -8.11 -19.66
N ASN A 339 4.60 -8.64 -18.64
CA ASN A 339 5.90 -9.31 -18.73
C ASN A 339 5.87 -10.72 -18.08
N ILE A 340 4.72 -11.41 -18.19
CA ILE A 340 4.57 -12.83 -17.90
C ILE A 340 4.94 -13.61 -19.17
N SER A 341 5.73 -14.68 -19.04
CA SER A 341 6.06 -15.55 -20.15
C SER A 341 4.82 -16.31 -20.63
N LYS A 342 4.66 -16.43 -21.96
CA LYS A 342 3.66 -17.33 -22.55
C LYS A 342 4.07 -18.79 -22.50
N ASP A 343 5.38 -19.05 -22.51
CA ASP A 343 5.98 -20.36 -22.58
C ASP A 343 6.64 -20.78 -21.26
N ASP A 344 6.67 -22.08 -21.01
CA ASP A 344 7.43 -22.70 -19.92
C ASP A 344 8.95 -22.44 -20.08
N TRP A 345 9.66 -22.17 -18.98
CA TRP A 345 11.08 -21.81 -18.93
C TRP A 345 12.00 -22.79 -19.69
N SER A 346 11.75 -24.09 -19.56
CA SER A 346 12.50 -25.16 -20.23
C SER A 346 12.38 -25.17 -21.75
N LYS A 347 11.47 -24.38 -22.36
CA LYS A 347 11.46 -24.16 -23.81
C LYS A 347 12.83 -23.66 -24.28
N GLU A 348 13.37 -22.64 -23.62
CA GLU A 348 14.66 -22.05 -23.99
C GLU A 348 15.80 -22.50 -23.07
N HIS A 349 15.52 -22.81 -21.79
CA HIS A 349 16.53 -23.04 -20.76
C HIS A 349 16.81 -24.52 -20.43
N SER A 350 16.18 -25.46 -21.13
CA SER A 350 16.52 -26.90 -21.02
C SER A 350 17.84 -27.24 -21.73
N VAL A 351 18.30 -28.49 -21.54
CA VAL A 351 19.45 -29.07 -22.27
C VAL A 351 19.37 -28.94 -23.80
N CYS A 352 18.16 -28.79 -24.37
CA CYS A 352 17.91 -28.65 -25.81
C CYS A 352 18.13 -27.24 -26.35
N LYS A 353 18.09 -26.21 -25.49
CA LYS A 353 18.22 -24.79 -25.87
C LYS A 353 17.33 -24.41 -27.07
N GLY A 354 16.02 -24.66 -26.94
CA GLY A 354 15.02 -24.48 -28.02
C GLY A 354 14.89 -25.63 -29.02
N ASN A 355 15.92 -26.47 -29.22
CA ASN A 355 15.94 -27.50 -30.27
C ASN A 355 15.28 -28.81 -29.80
N HIS A 356 13.96 -28.79 -29.64
CA HIS A 356 13.19 -29.92 -29.10
C HIS A 356 12.73 -30.93 -30.15
N ASN A 357 12.97 -32.21 -29.89
CA ASN A 357 12.30 -33.30 -30.63
C ASN A 357 10.98 -33.65 -29.93
N LEU A 358 9.91 -32.95 -30.30
CA LEU A 358 8.59 -33.11 -29.68
C LEU A 358 7.82 -34.31 -30.29
N VAL A 359 7.26 -35.15 -29.43
CA VAL A 359 6.28 -36.19 -29.81
C VAL A 359 5.02 -36.09 -28.96
N MET A 360 3.89 -36.50 -29.53
CA MET A 360 2.56 -36.38 -28.90
C MET A 360 2.44 -37.28 -27.66
N THR A 361 1.86 -36.77 -26.57
CA THR A 361 1.57 -37.50 -25.33
C THR A 361 0.10 -37.91 -25.19
N GLY A 362 -0.82 -37.17 -25.80
CA GLY A 362 -2.26 -37.35 -25.65
C GLY A 362 -3.02 -36.05 -25.90
N GLU A 363 -4.31 -36.02 -25.60
CA GLU A 363 -5.19 -34.88 -25.91
C GLU A 363 -6.11 -34.54 -24.74
N GLY A 364 -6.35 -33.24 -24.51
CA GLY A 364 -7.37 -32.73 -23.62
C GLY A 364 -8.66 -32.40 -24.38
N PRO A 365 -9.86 -32.80 -23.90
CA PRO A 365 -11.12 -32.45 -24.53
C PRO A 365 -11.43 -30.96 -24.39
N ALA A 366 -12.12 -30.39 -25.38
CA ALA A 366 -12.69 -29.06 -25.28
C ALA A 366 -13.93 -29.06 -24.37
N THR A 367 -14.17 -27.96 -23.66
CA THR A 367 -15.41 -27.77 -22.87
C THR A 367 -16.37 -26.82 -23.59
N CYS A 368 -17.45 -26.37 -22.95
CA CYS A 368 -18.32 -25.34 -23.53
C CYS A 368 -17.61 -23.99 -23.73
N GLU A 369 -16.61 -23.68 -22.89
CA GLU A 369 -15.96 -22.36 -22.84
C GLU A 369 -14.45 -22.40 -23.07
N THR A 370 -13.78 -23.50 -22.71
CA THR A 370 -12.32 -23.67 -22.89
C THR A 370 -11.98 -24.51 -24.13
N MET A 371 -10.85 -24.18 -24.75
CA MET A 371 -10.26 -24.95 -25.85
C MET A 371 -9.70 -26.29 -25.34
N GLY A 372 -9.87 -27.33 -26.16
CA GLY A 372 -9.13 -28.58 -26.01
C GLY A 372 -7.75 -28.48 -26.65
N TYR A 373 -6.86 -29.41 -26.30
CA TYR A 373 -5.45 -29.34 -26.70
C TYR A 373 -4.87 -30.69 -27.11
N THR A 374 -3.78 -30.66 -27.86
CA THR A 374 -2.87 -31.78 -28.10
C THR A 374 -1.59 -31.56 -27.28
N GLY A 375 -1.23 -32.50 -26.43
CA GLY A 375 -0.04 -32.44 -25.59
C GLY A 375 1.18 -33.10 -26.25
N TYR A 376 2.37 -32.57 -25.99
CA TYR A 376 3.65 -33.07 -26.50
C TYR A 376 4.72 -33.08 -25.41
N TYR A 377 5.73 -33.94 -25.55
CA TYR A 377 6.95 -33.92 -24.73
C TYR A 377 8.21 -34.04 -25.60
N CYS A 378 9.32 -33.48 -25.11
CA CYS A 378 10.61 -33.62 -25.78
C CYS A 378 11.26 -34.97 -25.47
N THR A 379 11.65 -35.74 -26.49
CA THR A 379 12.29 -37.06 -26.32
C THR A 379 13.81 -36.97 -26.15
N ASN A 380 14.40 -35.77 -26.22
CA ASN A 380 15.85 -35.60 -26.12
C ASN A 380 16.32 -35.95 -24.69
N PRO A 381 17.36 -36.80 -24.53
CA PRO A 381 17.82 -37.24 -23.21
C PRO A 381 18.10 -36.08 -22.24
N GLY A 382 17.47 -36.12 -21.06
CA GLY A 382 17.59 -35.08 -20.04
C GLY A 382 16.74 -33.83 -20.26
N CYS A 383 15.89 -33.78 -21.30
CA CYS A 383 14.95 -32.68 -21.48
C CYS A 383 13.64 -32.92 -20.70
N ILE A 384 13.17 -31.89 -19.99
CA ILE A 384 11.91 -31.91 -19.22
C ILE A 384 10.77 -31.15 -19.91
N TYR A 385 11.05 -30.48 -21.05
CA TYR A 385 10.10 -29.60 -21.72
C TYR A 385 8.88 -30.36 -22.25
N ARG A 386 7.71 -29.75 -22.05
CA ARG A 386 6.41 -30.18 -22.54
C ARG A 386 5.73 -29.01 -23.22
N TYR A 387 4.86 -29.31 -24.18
CA TYR A 387 4.14 -28.32 -24.95
C TYR A 387 2.67 -28.72 -25.07
N ARG A 388 1.77 -27.74 -25.16
CA ARG A 388 0.35 -27.93 -25.46
C ARG A 388 -0.05 -27.05 -26.62
N ASP A 389 -0.58 -27.67 -27.66
CA ASP A 389 -1.19 -27.00 -28.80
C ASP A 389 -2.71 -26.95 -28.56
N TYR A 390 -3.23 -25.78 -28.19
CA TYR A 390 -4.66 -25.55 -27.97
C TYR A 390 -5.40 -25.45 -29.32
N ASN A 391 -5.48 -26.56 -30.03
CA ASN A 391 -5.96 -26.65 -31.41
C ASN A 391 -7.44 -27.04 -31.56
N LYS A 392 -8.17 -27.27 -30.45
CA LYS A 392 -9.59 -27.66 -30.48
C LYS A 392 -10.47 -26.54 -29.94
N ALA A 393 -11.27 -25.92 -30.81
CA ALA A 393 -12.17 -24.83 -30.43
C ALA A 393 -13.16 -25.25 -29.30
N PRO A 394 -13.64 -24.31 -28.46
CA PRO A 394 -14.64 -24.61 -27.45
C PRO A 394 -15.93 -25.12 -28.09
N LEU A 395 -16.59 -26.08 -27.46
CA LEU A 395 -17.80 -26.72 -27.96
C LEU A 395 -19.01 -25.76 -28.01
N GLY A 396 -18.96 -24.67 -27.24
CA GLY A 396 -20.07 -23.75 -27.02
C GLY A 396 -21.16 -24.33 -26.09
N HIS A 397 -21.99 -23.44 -25.55
CA HIS A 397 -23.14 -23.84 -24.74
C HIS A 397 -24.29 -24.37 -25.61
N ASN A 398 -24.76 -25.58 -25.30
CA ASN A 398 -25.90 -26.21 -25.97
C ASN A 398 -27.09 -26.30 -25.00
N TYR A 399 -27.82 -25.20 -24.85
CA TYR A 399 -28.97 -25.10 -23.94
C TYR A 399 -30.14 -25.97 -24.39
N ASP A 400 -30.68 -26.76 -23.45
CA ASP A 400 -31.95 -27.45 -23.65
C ASP A 400 -33.09 -26.43 -23.54
N TYR A 401 -33.64 -26.02 -24.68
CA TYR A 401 -34.79 -25.12 -24.76
C TYR A 401 -36.15 -25.84 -24.64
N THR A 402 -36.16 -27.17 -24.49
CA THR A 402 -37.38 -27.98 -24.34
C THR A 402 -37.73 -28.25 -22.87
N ASN A 403 -36.74 -28.24 -21.98
CA ASN A 403 -36.89 -28.54 -20.54
C ASN A 403 -36.45 -27.34 -19.68
N GLY A 404 -37.28 -26.29 -19.66
CA GLY A 404 -37.02 -25.04 -18.94
C GLY A 404 -37.81 -24.90 -17.63
N GLU A 405 -37.15 -24.36 -16.61
CA GLU A 405 -37.71 -24.08 -15.27
C GLU A 405 -38.32 -22.67 -15.26
N ILE A 406 -39.65 -22.52 -15.13
CA ILE A 406 -40.29 -21.19 -14.97
C ILE A 406 -40.01 -20.68 -13.55
N ILE A 407 -39.18 -19.64 -13.45
CA ILE A 407 -38.76 -19.04 -12.17
C ILE A 407 -39.53 -17.75 -11.84
N GLN A 408 -40.18 -17.15 -12.83
CA GLN A 408 -41.14 -16.06 -12.67
C GLN A 408 -42.28 -16.28 -13.67
N SER A 409 -43.52 -16.33 -13.20
CA SER A 409 -44.72 -16.46 -14.04
C SER A 409 -45.15 -15.11 -14.62
N GLN A 410 -45.75 -15.11 -15.82
CA GLN A 410 -46.33 -13.91 -16.44
C GLN A 410 -47.41 -13.27 -15.55
N ASP A 411 -47.38 -11.95 -15.34
CA ASP A 411 -48.49 -11.20 -14.73
C ASP A 411 -48.81 -9.88 -15.47
N CYS A 412 -49.68 -9.04 -14.90
CA CYS A 412 -50.08 -7.74 -15.47
C CYS A 412 -48.91 -6.76 -15.67
N THR A 413 -47.84 -6.91 -14.89
CA THR A 413 -46.69 -6.01 -14.78
C THR A 413 -45.36 -6.69 -15.11
N HIS A 414 -45.21 -7.98 -14.81
CA HIS A 414 -43.95 -8.74 -14.95
C HIS A 414 -44.01 -9.78 -16.08
N PRO A 415 -42.91 -9.99 -16.83
CA PRO A 415 -42.80 -11.04 -17.84
C PRO A 415 -42.62 -12.42 -17.22
N GLU A 416 -42.84 -13.46 -18.02
CA GLU A 416 -42.43 -14.82 -17.68
C GLU A 416 -40.93 -15.00 -17.96
N ILE A 417 -40.19 -15.47 -16.95
CA ILE A 417 -38.76 -15.79 -17.04
C ILE A 417 -38.59 -17.29 -16.86
N THR A 418 -37.98 -17.93 -17.87
CA THR A 418 -37.65 -19.35 -17.85
C THR A 418 -36.14 -19.54 -17.83
N ARG A 419 -35.67 -20.37 -16.92
CA ARG A 419 -34.27 -20.81 -16.81
C ARG A 419 -34.08 -22.09 -17.61
N TYR A 420 -33.30 -22.00 -18.67
CA TYR A 420 -32.83 -23.15 -19.45
C TYR A 420 -31.44 -23.57 -18.97
N ARG A 421 -31.04 -24.82 -19.19
CA ARG A 421 -29.73 -25.34 -18.75
C ARG A 421 -28.95 -25.94 -19.91
N CYS A 422 -27.64 -25.74 -19.92
CA CYS A 422 -26.77 -26.33 -20.92
C CYS A 422 -26.79 -27.86 -20.78
N THR A 423 -27.17 -28.59 -21.83
CA THR A 423 -27.17 -30.07 -21.86
C THR A 423 -25.83 -30.66 -21.42
N ARG A 424 -24.72 -30.00 -21.80
CA ARG A 424 -23.33 -30.41 -21.57
C ARG A 424 -22.85 -30.10 -20.15
N CYS A 425 -22.77 -28.82 -19.76
CA CYS A 425 -22.19 -28.36 -18.48
C CYS A 425 -23.20 -27.97 -17.39
N LYS A 426 -24.51 -27.99 -17.68
CA LYS A 426 -25.62 -27.60 -16.79
C LYS A 426 -25.74 -26.12 -16.44
N ASP A 427 -24.86 -25.26 -16.95
CA ASP A 427 -24.90 -23.81 -16.75
C ASP A 427 -26.28 -23.21 -17.11
N PRO A 428 -26.81 -22.30 -16.28
CA PRO A 428 -28.11 -21.68 -16.48
C PRO A 428 -28.06 -20.56 -17.53
N LYS A 429 -29.15 -20.40 -18.27
CA LYS A 429 -29.44 -19.21 -19.07
C LYS A 429 -30.90 -18.83 -18.88
N GLU A 430 -31.11 -17.65 -18.32
CA GLU A 430 -32.44 -17.10 -18.06
C GLU A 430 -32.89 -16.28 -19.27
N VAL A 431 -34.13 -16.48 -19.70
CA VAL A 431 -34.70 -15.91 -20.92
C VAL A 431 -36.13 -15.47 -20.64
N GLU A 432 -36.50 -14.28 -21.11
CA GLU A 432 -37.89 -13.85 -21.19
C GLU A 432 -38.63 -14.70 -22.24
N THR A 433 -39.55 -15.55 -21.77
CA THR A 433 -40.31 -16.47 -22.63
C THR A 433 -41.71 -15.98 -22.95
N LYS A 434 -42.26 -15.08 -22.12
CA LYS A 434 -43.45 -14.28 -22.43
C LYS A 434 -43.24 -12.85 -21.89
N PRO A 435 -43.49 -11.78 -22.67
CA PRO A 435 -43.54 -10.42 -22.12
C PRO A 435 -44.67 -10.29 -21.10
N SER A 436 -44.70 -9.25 -20.27
CA SER A 436 -45.84 -9.03 -19.35
C SER A 436 -47.16 -8.84 -20.11
N LEU A 437 -48.31 -8.99 -19.43
CA LEU A 437 -49.64 -8.93 -20.06
C LEU A 437 -50.05 -7.51 -20.53
N GLY A 438 -49.12 -6.54 -20.47
CA GLY A 438 -49.27 -5.20 -21.04
C GLY A 438 -49.91 -4.17 -20.12
N GLY A 439 -49.78 -4.35 -18.80
CA GLY A 439 -50.49 -3.56 -17.80
C GLY A 439 -51.88 -4.12 -17.46
N HIS A 440 -52.47 -3.60 -16.40
CA HIS A 440 -53.82 -3.98 -15.97
C HIS A 440 -54.89 -3.49 -16.97
N LYS A 441 -55.76 -4.38 -17.43
CA LYS A 441 -56.84 -4.08 -18.39
C LYS A 441 -58.14 -3.75 -17.66
N TRP A 442 -58.26 -2.49 -17.27
CA TRP A 442 -59.38 -1.95 -16.48
C TRP A 442 -60.70 -1.84 -17.28
N LYS A 443 -61.80 -2.32 -16.70
CA LYS A 443 -63.19 -2.12 -17.15
C LYS A 443 -63.88 -1.17 -16.17
N ALA A 444 -64.60 -0.17 -16.68
CA ALA A 444 -65.37 0.75 -15.85
C ALA A 444 -66.55 0.06 -15.15
N GLY A 445 -66.84 0.48 -13.91
CA GLY A 445 -68.13 0.33 -13.24
C GLY A 445 -68.86 1.67 -13.18
N ASP A 446 -69.87 1.76 -12.30
CA ASP A 446 -70.74 2.93 -12.20
C ASP A 446 -70.04 4.15 -11.59
N ILE A 447 -70.58 5.34 -11.90
CA ILE A 447 -70.15 6.62 -11.31
C ILE A 447 -70.69 6.68 -9.88
N THR A 448 -69.81 6.79 -8.89
CA THR A 448 -70.18 6.81 -7.48
C THR A 448 -70.42 8.22 -6.94
N LYS A 449 -70.03 9.25 -7.70
CA LYS A 449 -70.20 10.67 -7.34
C LYS A 449 -70.13 11.56 -8.59
N GLU A 450 -71.11 12.44 -8.77
CA GLU A 450 -71.20 13.24 -10.00
C GLU A 450 -70.30 14.51 -9.99
N PRO A 451 -69.74 14.91 -11.15
CA PRO A 451 -68.93 16.12 -11.29
C PRO A 451 -69.74 17.42 -11.41
N THR A 452 -69.08 18.55 -11.13
CA THR A 452 -69.63 19.92 -11.26
C THR A 452 -68.71 20.82 -12.08
N CYS A 453 -69.08 22.08 -12.34
CA CYS A 453 -68.35 23.00 -13.23
C CYS A 453 -66.88 23.23 -12.84
N THR A 454 -66.51 23.04 -11.56
CA THR A 454 -65.15 23.28 -11.04
C THR A 454 -64.62 22.18 -10.11
N ALA A 455 -65.43 21.21 -9.71
CA ALA A 455 -65.02 20.09 -8.85
C ALA A 455 -65.33 18.72 -9.49
N ASN A 456 -64.39 17.79 -9.39
CA ASN A 456 -64.49 16.44 -9.98
C ASN A 456 -65.49 15.55 -9.23
N GLY A 457 -66.10 14.63 -9.97
CA GLY A 457 -66.77 13.43 -9.48
C GLY A 457 -65.80 12.23 -9.47
N GLU A 458 -66.32 11.02 -9.24
CA GLU A 458 -65.53 9.79 -8.99
C GLU A 458 -66.21 8.54 -9.59
N GLN A 459 -65.41 7.61 -10.15
CA GLN A 459 -65.88 6.37 -10.77
C GLN A 459 -64.88 5.22 -10.54
N GLN A 460 -65.38 4.01 -10.27
CA GLN A 460 -64.55 2.83 -10.02
C GLN A 460 -64.33 1.98 -11.28
N TYR A 461 -63.17 1.33 -11.34
CA TYR A 461 -62.72 0.49 -12.45
C TYR A 461 -62.11 -0.82 -11.92
N THR A 462 -62.41 -1.96 -12.57
CA THR A 462 -61.95 -3.30 -12.18
C THR A 462 -61.10 -3.92 -13.28
N CYS A 463 -59.93 -4.45 -12.95
CA CYS A 463 -59.07 -5.16 -13.90
C CYS A 463 -59.74 -6.48 -14.33
N THR A 464 -59.93 -6.65 -15.64
CA THR A 464 -60.56 -7.85 -16.23
C THR A 464 -59.71 -9.11 -16.14
N VAL A 465 -58.41 -8.97 -15.87
CA VAL A 465 -57.42 -10.07 -15.88
C VAL A 465 -57.03 -10.52 -14.47
N CYS A 466 -56.99 -9.60 -13.49
CA CYS A 466 -56.53 -9.89 -12.12
C CYS A 466 -57.46 -9.35 -11.02
N HIS A 467 -58.66 -8.89 -11.38
CA HIS A 467 -59.78 -8.47 -10.51
C HIS A 467 -59.52 -7.39 -9.44
N GLN A 468 -58.31 -6.85 -9.34
CA GLN A 468 -58.02 -5.62 -8.59
C GLN A 468 -58.91 -4.46 -9.06
N THR A 469 -59.18 -3.49 -8.18
CA THR A 469 -59.94 -2.28 -8.52
C THR A 469 -59.14 -1.01 -8.25
N LYS A 470 -59.43 0.05 -9.02
CA LYS A 470 -58.96 1.42 -8.78
C LYS A 470 -60.14 2.39 -8.94
N THR A 471 -60.09 3.55 -8.28
CA THR A 471 -61.07 4.63 -8.47
C THR A 471 -60.36 5.80 -9.13
N GLU A 472 -60.96 6.37 -10.18
CA GLU A 472 -60.42 7.54 -10.89
C GLU A 472 -61.44 8.69 -10.86
N SER A 473 -60.95 9.92 -10.74
CA SER A 473 -61.85 11.08 -10.64
C SER A 473 -62.46 11.40 -12.01
N VAL A 474 -63.79 11.29 -12.13
CA VAL A 474 -64.53 11.83 -13.28
C VAL A 474 -64.35 13.34 -13.26
N LYS A 475 -63.67 13.87 -14.29
CA LYS A 475 -63.28 15.28 -14.29
C LYS A 475 -64.50 16.19 -14.17
N ALA A 476 -64.33 17.32 -13.49
CA ALA A 476 -65.30 18.42 -13.43
C ALA A 476 -65.95 18.63 -14.81
N THR A 477 -67.28 18.80 -14.86
CA THR A 477 -68.02 19.07 -16.10
C THR A 477 -67.48 20.30 -16.82
N GLY A 478 -66.82 21.18 -16.05
CA GLY A 478 -66.02 22.27 -16.56
C GLY A 478 -66.87 23.44 -17.02
N HIS A 479 -66.20 24.37 -17.66
CA HIS A 479 -66.86 25.43 -18.39
C HIS A 479 -67.40 24.88 -19.72
N ASN A 480 -68.72 24.97 -19.93
CA ASN A 480 -69.39 24.56 -21.16
C ASN A 480 -69.20 25.62 -22.25
N TRP A 481 -68.12 25.53 -23.02
CA TRP A 481 -67.72 26.59 -23.94
C TRP A 481 -68.44 26.55 -25.29
N GLU A 482 -69.11 27.65 -25.66
CA GLU A 482 -69.42 27.99 -27.04
C GLU A 482 -68.12 28.29 -27.79
N ILE A 483 -67.84 27.51 -28.84
CA ILE A 483 -66.63 27.62 -29.64
C ILE A 483 -66.95 28.35 -30.94
N LYS A 484 -66.19 29.43 -31.23
CA LYS A 484 -66.17 30.09 -32.53
C LYS A 484 -64.78 29.95 -33.14
N ILE A 485 -64.68 29.10 -34.17
CA ILE A 485 -63.46 28.95 -34.97
C ILE A 485 -63.17 30.27 -35.69
N THR A 486 -61.91 30.66 -35.69
CA THR A 486 -61.39 31.85 -36.36
C THR A 486 -60.38 31.52 -37.45
N LYS A 487 -59.83 30.29 -37.46
CA LYS A 487 -58.98 29.74 -38.54
C LYS A 487 -58.90 28.21 -38.42
N ASP A 488 -58.90 27.49 -39.53
CA ASP A 488 -58.80 26.02 -39.56
C ASP A 488 -57.35 25.50 -39.53
N ALA A 489 -57.19 24.20 -39.26
CA ALA A 489 -55.90 23.50 -39.15
C ALA A 489 -55.61 22.60 -40.37
N THR A 490 -54.33 22.43 -40.71
CA THR A 490 -53.85 21.56 -41.82
C THR A 490 -53.30 20.23 -41.28
N CYS A 491 -52.54 19.47 -42.06
CA CYS A 491 -51.91 18.21 -41.59
C CYS A 491 -50.72 18.39 -40.63
N THR A 492 -50.06 19.56 -40.61
CA THR A 492 -48.98 19.90 -39.65
C THR A 492 -49.05 21.31 -39.05
N SER A 493 -49.94 22.18 -39.52
CA SER A 493 -50.03 23.58 -39.05
C SER A 493 -51.37 23.94 -38.44
N ASN A 494 -51.36 24.94 -37.56
CA ASN A 494 -52.42 25.10 -36.57
C ASN A 494 -53.44 26.21 -36.91
N GLY A 495 -54.71 25.91 -36.66
CA GLY A 495 -55.82 26.87 -36.68
C GLY A 495 -55.99 27.60 -35.33
N THR A 496 -57.06 28.38 -35.18
CA THR A 496 -57.40 29.08 -33.92
C THR A 496 -58.91 29.17 -33.69
N TYR A 497 -59.32 29.26 -32.43
CA TYR A 497 -60.70 29.48 -32.02
C TYR A 497 -60.80 30.27 -30.71
N ARG A 498 -61.88 31.04 -30.54
CA ARG A 498 -62.29 31.58 -29.25
C ARG A 498 -63.31 30.63 -28.62
N ARG A 499 -63.32 30.51 -27.29
CA ARG A 499 -64.32 29.75 -26.55
C ARG A 499 -64.88 30.53 -25.35
N THR A 500 -66.20 30.54 -25.17
CA THR A 500 -66.91 31.34 -24.14
C THR A 500 -67.93 30.48 -23.40
N CYS A 501 -67.89 30.43 -22.07
CA CYS A 501 -68.69 29.52 -21.27
C CYS A 501 -70.18 29.90 -21.24
N LYS A 502 -71.06 29.09 -21.83
CA LYS A 502 -72.52 29.26 -21.76
C LYS A 502 -73.09 29.18 -20.35
N THR A 503 -72.41 28.45 -19.45
CA THR A 503 -72.89 28.16 -18.09
C THR A 503 -72.33 29.14 -17.04
N CYS A 504 -71.29 29.93 -17.33
CA CYS A 504 -70.74 30.91 -16.36
C CYS A 504 -70.02 32.15 -16.95
N GLY A 505 -70.10 32.40 -18.26
CA GLY A 505 -69.67 33.67 -18.90
C GLY A 505 -68.17 33.90 -19.14
N TYR A 506 -67.27 33.13 -18.50
CA TYR A 506 -65.81 33.25 -18.70
C TYR A 506 -65.40 32.93 -20.17
N PHE A 507 -64.30 33.48 -20.69
CA PHE A 507 -63.85 33.24 -22.08
C PHE A 507 -62.33 33.21 -22.29
N GLU A 508 -61.88 32.41 -23.26
CA GLU A 508 -60.47 32.14 -23.58
C GLU A 508 -60.24 32.03 -25.12
N ASN A 509 -58.99 32.19 -25.58
CA ASN A 509 -58.58 32.02 -26.99
C ASN A 509 -57.57 30.85 -27.12
N HIS A 510 -57.71 30.00 -28.14
CA HIS A 510 -56.90 28.77 -28.32
C HIS A 510 -56.53 28.46 -29.78
N THR A 511 -55.72 27.42 -29.94
CA THR A 511 -54.99 27.08 -31.17
C THR A 511 -55.24 25.61 -31.57
N ILE A 512 -55.97 25.37 -32.66
CA ILE A 512 -56.36 24.03 -33.17
C ILE A 512 -55.13 23.33 -33.77
N GLN A 513 -54.77 22.13 -33.31
CA GLN A 513 -53.64 21.36 -33.87
C GLN A 513 -54.04 20.50 -35.09
N ALA A 514 -53.09 19.78 -35.67
CA ALA A 514 -53.09 19.35 -37.07
C ALA A 514 -53.55 17.89 -37.36
N THR A 515 -53.87 17.54 -38.62
CA THR A 515 -54.99 16.63 -38.95
C THR A 515 -54.76 15.21 -39.51
N GLY A 516 -53.69 14.85 -40.26
CA GLY A 516 -53.74 13.58 -41.00
C GLY A 516 -52.56 13.20 -41.89
N HIS A 517 -52.52 11.92 -42.33
CA HIS A 517 -51.27 11.18 -42.38
C HIS A 517 -51.02 10.28 -43.63
N LYS A 518 -49.85 10.43 -44.28
CA LYS A 518 -49.48 10.08 -45.69
C LYS A 518 -48.12 9.31 -45.76
N PRO A 519 -47.64 8.64 -46.83
CA PRO A 519 -46.37 7.83 -46.84
C PRO A 519 -44.99 8.57 -46.87
N GLU A 520 -43.91 7.90 -46.44
CA GLU A 520 -42.46 8.29 -46.45
C GLU A 520 -41.51 7.06 -46.43
N ILE A 521 -40.19 7.19 -46.66
CA ILE A 521 -39.18 6.15 -46.33
C ILE A 521 -38.19 6.69 -45.28
N ARG A 522 -37.97 5.92 -44.20
CA ARG A 522 -36.97 6.19 -43.12
C ARG A 522 -35.88 5.14 -43.11
N ASN A 523 -34.89 5.31 -42.23
CA ASN A 523 -33.75 4.42 -42.09
C ASN A 523 -32.92 4.27 -43.38
N LYS A 524 -33.31 4.92 -44.48
CA LYS A 524 -32.57 5.01 -45.73
C LYS A 524 -31.30 5.79 -45.45
N LYS A 525 -30.19 5.08 -45.49
CA LYS A 525 -28.84 5.58 -45.27
C LYS A 525 -28.14 5.43 -46.60
N GLU A 526 -27.86 6.53 -47.30
CA GLU A 526 -26.99 6.43 -48.48
C GLU A 526 -25.61 5.95 -48.04
N ALA A 527 -24.92 5.24 -48.93
CA ALA A 527 -23.58 4.77 -48.61
C ALA A 527 -22.61 5.95 -48.63
N THR A 528 -22.07 6.28 -47.47
CA THR A 528 -21.07 7.34 -47.33
C THR A 528 -19.68 6.78 -47.55
N CYS A 529 -18.70 7.67 -47.66
CA CYS A 529 -17.30 7.31 -47.76
C CYS A 529 -16.77 6.57 -46.53
N SER A 530 -17.27 6.88 -45.32
CA SER A 530 -16.92 6.18 -44.09
C SER A 530 -17.86 5.05 -43.67
N THR A 531 -19.12 4.98 -44.14
CA THR A 531 -20.09 3.93 -43.72
C THR A 531 -20.93 3.35 -44.86
N THR A 532 -21.18 2.03 -44.80
CA THR A 532 -22.08 1.34 -45.74
C THR A 532 -23.52 1.80 -45.59
N GLY A 533 -24.22 1.92 -46.73
CA GLY A 533 -25.60 2.36 -46.80
C GLY A 533 -26.62 1.24 -46.64
N TYR A 534 -27.90 1.60 -46.67
CA TYR A 534 -29.07 0.73 -46.57
C TYR A 534 -30.29 1.46 -47.16
N THR A 535 -31.07 0.83 -48.05
CA THR A 535 -32.13 1.46 -48.86
C THR A 535 -33.34 1.95 -48.06
N GLY A 536 -33.44 1.57 -46.80
CA GLY A 536 -34.47 2.07 -45.89
C GLY A 536 -35.83 1.38 -45.97
N ASP A 537 -36.65 1.80 -45.03
CA ASP A 537 -37.88 1.19 -44.54
C ASP A 537 -39.04 2.16 -44.81
N THR A 538 -40.15 1.76 -45.43
CA THR A 538 -41.29 2.68 -45.63
C THR A 538 -42.01 2.96 -44.30
N TYR A 539 -42.51 4.18 -44.14
CA TYR A 539 -43.22 4.76 -42.99
C TYR A 539 -44.31 5.74 -43.51
N CYS A 540 -44.93 6.52 -42.61
CA CYS A 540 -46.05 7.40 -42.90
C CYS A 540 -45.75 8.85 -42.45
N SER A 541 -45.22 9.68 -43.37
CA SER A 541 -44.88 11.13 -43.36
C SER A 541 -45.75 12.15 -42.65
N VAL A 542 -46.82 11.75 -41.95
CA VAL A 542 -47.36 12.65 -40.92
C VAL A 542 -47.78 11.94 -39.60
N CYS A 543 -48.07 10.62 -39.56
CA CYS A 543 -48.32 9.91 -38.26
C CYS A 543 -47.13 9.13 -37.73
N ASN A 544 -46.08 9.00 -38.53
CA ASN A 544 -44.88 8.26 -38.23
C ASN A 544 -45.05 6.73 -38.05
N LYS A 545 -46.19 6.13 -38.46
CA LYS A 545 -46.44 4.67 -38.55
C LYS A 545 -45.49 3.99 -39.56
N LYS A 546 -44.90 2.84 -39.22
CA LYS A 546 -44.06 2.02 -40.13
C LYS A 546 -44.90 1.21 -41.13
N LEU A 547 -44.36 1.02 -42.35
CA LEU A 547 -45.01 0.34 -43.49
C LEU A 547 -44.15 -0.76 -44.18
N SER A 548 -42.80 -0.71 -44.21
CA SER A 548 -41.93 -1.79 -44.78
C SER A 548 -40.45 -1.71 -44.31
N SER A 549 -39.52 -2.50 -44.90
CA SER A 549 -38.06 -2.55 -44.59
C SER A 549 -37.13 -2.74 -45.83
N GLY A 550 -35.83 -2.40 -45.73
CA GLY A 550 -34.84 -2.28 -46.86
C GLY A 550 -33.65 -3.26 -46.95
N LYS A 551 -32.59 -2.88 -47.70
CA LYS A 551 -31.37 -3.68 -48.05
C LYS A 551 -30.05 -2.87 -48.06
N THR A 552 -28.89 -3.48 -47.80
CA THR A 552 -27.56 -2.82 -47.63
C THR A 552 -26.83 -2.39 -48.93
N ILE A 553 -25.93 -1.39 -48.86
CA ILE A 553 -25.22 -0.73 -50.00
C ILE A 553 -23.72 -0.45 -49.65
N ALA A 554 -22.80 -0.52 -50.62
CA ALA A 554 -21.33 -0.33 -50.42
C ALA A 554 -20.84 1.14 -50.50
N LYS A 555 -19.74 1.47 -49.79
CA LYS A 555 -19.21 2.83 -49.51
C LYS A 555 -18.79 3.66 -50.74
N THR A 556 -18.73 4.98 -50.58
CA THR A 556 -18.36 5.99 -51.60
C THR A 556 -17.01 6.69 -51.29
N SER A 557 -16.78 7.96 -51.69
CA SER A 557 -15.49 8.68 -51.56
C SER A 557 -15.67 10.09 -50.97
N HIS A 558 -14.65 10.61 -50.26
CA HIS A 558 -14.75 11.88 -49.52
C HIS A 558 -14.72 13.12 -50.45
N THR A 559 -15.38 14.20 -50.03
CA THR A 559 -15.39 15.50 -50.73
C THR A 559 -15.25 16.62 -49.70
N TRP A 560 -14.17 17.39 -49.78
CA TRP A 560 -13.75 18.34 -48.74
C TRP A 560 -14.10 19.79 -49.08
N VAL A 561 -14.49 20.57 -48.07
CA VAL A 561 -14.86 21.99 -48.17
C VAL A 561 -14.22 22.76 -47.00
N LYS A 562 -13.59 23.89 -47.29
CA LYS A 562 -12.94 24.74 -46.28
C LYS A 562 -13.97 25.38 -45.34
N GLN A 563 -13.59 25.58 -44.09
CA GLN A 563 -14.35 26.27 -43.05
C GLN A 563 -13.51 27.44 -42.50
N ASP A 564 -14.09 28.22 -41.58
CA ASP A 564 -13.32 29.22 -40.85
C ASP A 564 -12.19 28.55 -40.04
N ASN A 565 -11.01 29.18 -40.01
CA ASN A 565 -9.85 28.65 -39.30
C ASN A 565 -10.08 28.64 -37.78
N ILE A 566 -9.56 27.62 -37.09
CA ILE A 566 -9.46 27.63 -35.63
C ILE A 566 -8.28 28.55 -35.27
N PRO A 567 -8.50 29.66 -34.53
CA PRO A 567 -7.43 30.60 -34.20
C PRO A 567 -6.36 29.95 -33.32
N ALA A 568 -5.11 30.41 -33.48
CA ALA A 568 -3.97 29.86 -32.77
C ALA A 568 -4.12 29.90 -31.23
N THR A 569 -3.50 28.93 -30.57
CA THR A 569 -3.53 28.69 -29.12
C THR A 569 -2.09 28.71 -28.55
N CYS A 570 -1.91 28.48 -27.25
CA CYS A 570 -0.57 28.41 -26.66
C CYS A 570 0.29 27.25 -27.22
N GLU A 571 -0.36 26.13 -27.55
CA GLU A 571 0.29 24.83 -27.85
C GLU A 571 0.17 24.40 -29.32
N LYS A 572 -0.82 24.93 -30.04
CA LYS A 572 -1.07 24.69 -31.47
C LYS A 572 -1.23 26.01 -32.22
N GLY A 573 -0.75 26.07 -33.45
CA GLY A 573 -0.96 27.18 -34.37
C GLY A 573 -2.41 27.32 -34.83
N GLU A 574 -2.62 28.24 -35.76
CA GLU A 574 -3.91 28.37 -36.45
C GLU A 574 -4.14 27.15 -37.34
N LEU A 575 -5.35 26.57 -37.27
CA LEU A 575 -5.69 25.36 -38.02
C LEU A 575 -6.68 25.70 -39.13
N GLU A 576 -6.27 25.49 -40.39
CA GLU A 576 -7.20 25.46 -41.53
C GLU A 576 -8.01 24.17 -41.46
N VAL A 577 -9.34 24.30 -41.38
CA VAL A 577 -10.26 23.17 -41.22
C VAL A 577 -10.96 22.86 -42.54
N GLU A 578 -10.61 21.75 -43.16
CA GLU A 578 -11.34 21.20 -44.29
C GLU A 578 -12.36 20.17 -43.78
N LYS A 579 -13.65 20.51 -43.83
CA LYS A 579 -14.72 19.60 -43.42
C LYS A 579 -15.25 18.84 -44.63
N CYS A 580 -15.35 17.52 -44.53
CA CYS A 580 -15.98 16.72 -45.58
C CYS A 580 -17.48 17.09 -45.63
N SER A 581 -17.93 17.70 -46.73
CA SER A 581 -19.30 18.21 -46.86
C SER A 581 -20.38 17.12 -46.82
N VAL A 582 -19.98 15.86 -46.98
CA VAL A 582 -20.85 14.67 -47.01
C VAL A 582 -20.92 13.94 -45.66
N CYS A 583 -19.80 13.71 -44.96
CA CYS A 583 -19.77 12.94 -43.71
C CYS A 583 -19.45 13.76 -42.44
N GLY A 584 -19.03 15.03 -42.59
CA GLY A 584 -18.76 15.92 -41.46
C GLY A 584 -17.42 15.71 -40.73
N GLU A 585 -16.63 14.69 -41.11
CA GLU A 585 -15.23 14.55 -40.66
C GLU A 585 -14.42 15.81 -41.01
N THR A 586 -13.52 16.21 -40.11
CA THR A 586 -12.62 17.35 -40.29
C THR A 586 -11.20 16.88 -40.57
N LYS A 587 -10.59 17.44 -41.61
CA LYS A 587 -9.17 17.40 -41.91
C LYS A 587 -8.58 18.75 -41.48
N GLU A 588 -7.92 18.75 -40.33
CA GLU A 588 -7.26 19.93 -39.77
C GLU A 588 -5.82 20.02 -40.30
N THR A 589 -5.41 21.21 -40.74
CA THR A 589 -4.07 21.47 -41.29
C THR A 589 -3.49 22.68 -40.57
N GLU A 590 -2.38 22.53 -39.87
CA GLU A 590 -1.73 23.61 -39.12
C GLU A 590 -1.01 24.56 -40.09
N ILE A 591 -1.34 25.86 -40.04
CA ILE A 591 -0.92 26.88 -41.03
C ILE A 591 -0.11 28.05 -40.42
N SER A 592 0.09 28.07 -39.10
CA SER A 592 0.97 29.03 -38.42
C SER A 592 1.62 28.41 -37.17
N ASP A 593 2.53 29.12 -36.52
CA ASP A 593 3.17 28.68 -35.27
C ASP A 593 2.26 28.93 -34.04
N PRO A 594 2.36 28.10 -32.96
CA PRO A 594 1.67 28.36 -31.69
C PRO A 594 2.01 29.71 -31.04
N LEU A 595 1.04 30.30 -30.33
CA LEU A 595 1.18 31.60 -29.65
C LEU A 595 2.12 31.59 -28.42
N GLY A 596 2.45 30.41 -27.91
CA GLY A 596 3.26 30.22 -26.70
C GLY A 596 2.56 30.62 -25.39
N HIS A 597 3.19 30.24 -24.28
CA HIS A 597 2.66 30.39 -22.93
C HIS A 597 3.11 31.74 -22.32
N ASP A 598 2.14 32.55 -21.90
CA ASP A 598 2.32 33.88 -21.30
C ASP A 598 2.14 33.83 -19.78
N TYR A 599 3.15 33.31 -19.06
CA TYR A 599 3.07 33.14 -17.61
C TYR A 599 3.03 34.46 -16.83
N GLY A 600 2.24 34.48 -15.75
CA GLY A 600 2.13 35.59 -14.81
C GLY A 600 3.27 35.64 -13.77
N GLU A 601 3.03 36.37 -12.70
CA GLU A 601 3.93 36.45 -11.54
C GLU A 601 3.91 35.15 -10.72
N TRP A 602 4.99 34.90 -9.98
CA TRP A 602 5.15 33.73 -9.12
C TRP A 602 4.38 33.88 -7.81
N VAL A 603 3.52 32.89 -7.52
CA VAL A 603 2.82 32.76 -6.24
C VAL A 603 3.55 31.74 -5.36
N VAL A 604 3.93 32.14 -4.15
CA VAL A 604 4.58 31.26 -3.17
C VAL A 604 3.52 30.35 -2.55
N ILE A 605 3.53 29.06 -2.90
CA ILE A 605 2.60 28.04 -2.38
C ILE A 605 3.14 27.45 -1.07
N LYS A 606 4.44 27.20 -0.98
CA LYS A 606 5.12 26.66 0.19
C LYS A 606 6.50 27.28 0.36
N LYS A 607 6.83 27.78 1.54
CA LYS A 607 8.18 28.28 1.84
C LYS A 607 9.13 27.11 2.13
N PRO A 608 10.41 27.18 1.74
CA PRO A 608 11.40 26.15 2.10
C PRO A 608 11.60 26.08 3.62
N THR A 609 12.00 24.92 4.10
CA THR A 609 12.37 24.68 5.51
C THR A 609 13.83 24.24 5.60
N CYS A 610 14.33 23.90 6.79
CA CYS A 610 15.68 23.39 6.99
C CYS A 610 16.04 22.19 6.09
N THR A 611 15.06 21.35 5.73
CA THR A 611 15.27 20.07 5.02
C THR A 611 14.35 19.83 3.83
N LYS A 612 13.19 20.51 3.73
CA LYS A 612 12.22 20.34 2.63
C LYS A 612 12.21 21.57 1.72
N TYR A 613 12.18 21.35 0.41
CA TYR A 613 12.17 22.40 -0.62
C TYR A 613 10.91 23.29 -0.51
N GLY A 614 11.02 24.52 -1.00
CA GLY A 614 9.88 25.39 -1.25
C GLY A 614 9.12 24.98 -2.51
N LEU A 615 7.98 25.62 -2.74
CA LEU A 615 7.19 25.51 -3.96
C LEU A 615 6.58 26.87 -4.32
N ASN A 616 6.99 27.39 -5.47
CA ASN A 616 6.39 28.52 -6.14
C ASN A 616 5.64 28.02 -7.37
N LYS A 617 4.53 28.67 -7.75
CA LYS A 617 3.74 28.32 -8.94
C LYS A 617 3.29 29.57 -9.68
N ARG A 618 3.32 29.56 -11.01
CA ARG A 618 2.75 30.62 -11.84
C ARG A 618 1.92 30.05 -12.98
N TYR A 619 0.84 30.75 -13.33
CA TYR A 619 -0.14 30.31 -14.33
C TYR A 619 0.01 31.12 -15.62
N CYS A 620 -0.31 30.50 -16.76
CA CYS A 620 -0.43 31.20 -18.02
C CYS A 620 -1.67 32.13 -18.00
N LYS A 621 -1.57 33.30 -18.63
CA LYS A 621 -2.69 34.25 -18.78
C LYS A 621 -3.63 33.90 -19.94
N ARG A 622 -3.25 32.92 -20.77
CA ARG A 622 -3.92 32.55 -22.03
C ARG A 622 -4.48 31.12 -22.04
N CYS A 623 -4.01 30.27 -21.12
CA CYS A 623 -4.50 28.91 -20.86
C CYS A 623 -4.29 28.57 -19.38
N ASN A 624 -4.89 27.49 -18.86
CA ASN A 624 -4.77 27.12 -17.44
C ASN A 624 -3.45 26.39 -17.07
N ASP A 625 -2.51 26.30 -18.00
CA ASP A 625 -1.20 25.68 -17.79
C ASP A 625 -0.32 26.47 -16.81
N PHE A 626 0.69 25.82 -16.21
CA PHE A 626 1.49 26.37 -15.14
C PHE A 626 2.94 25.91 -15.10
N GLU A 627 3.82 26.79 -14.64
CA GLU A 627 5.18 26.44 -14.22
C GLU A 627 5.27 26.32 -12.70
N VAL A 628 6.21 25.46 -12.24
CA VAL A 628 6.60 25.31 -10.83
C VAL A 628 8.09 25.59 -10.65
N ASP A 629 8.43 26.23 -9.55
CA ASP A 629 9.81 26.48 -9.10
C ASP A 629 9.95 25.96 -7.66
N THR A 630 11.11 25.39 -7.33
CA THR A 630 11.34 24.70 -6.05
C THR A 630 12.60 25.24 -5.35
N PRO A 631 12.49 26.35 -4.60
CA PRO A 631 13.61 26.90 -3.82
C PRO A 631 14.25 25.88 -2.88
N GLU A 632 15.58 25.89 -2.79
CA GLU A 632 16.35 24.93 -1.99
C GLU A 632 16.09 25.07 -0.46
N PRO A 633 16.27 23.99 0.33
CA PRO A 633 16.15 24.04 1.79
C PRO A 633 17.16 24.99 2.45
N THR A 634 16.79 25.57 3.59
CA THR A 634 17.60 26.59 4.31
C THR A 634 18.74 26.01 5.15
N GLY A 635 18.75 24.70 5.40
CA GLY A 635 19.71 24.03 6.28
C GLY A 635 19.46 24.24 7.78
N HIS A 636 20.25 23.55 8.60
CA HIS A 636 20.24 23.58 10.06
C HIS A 636 21.22 24.65 10.58
N GLN A 637 20.80 25.92 10.60
CA GLN A 637 21.71 27.04 10.91
C GLN A 637 21.86 27.29 12.42
N HIS A 638 20.85 26.97 13.24
CA HIS A 638 20.91 27.17 14.69
C HIS A 638 20.87 25.82 15.43
N THR A 639 21.90 25.54 16.24
CA THR A 639 22.09 24.23 16.89
C THR A 639 22.71 24.34 18.29
N LYS A 640 22.30 23.47 19.23
CA LYS A 640 22.84 23.35 20.60
C LYS A 640 23.05 21.90 21.00
N ILE A 641 23.69 21.65 22.15
CA ILE A 641 23.82 20.30 22.73
C ILE A 641 22.78 20.10 23.85
N ILE A 642 22.13 18.95 23.89
CA ILE A 642 21.15 18.54 24.92
C ILE A 642 21.55 17.21 25.58
N ASP A 643 20.93 16.88 26.72
CA ASP A 643 21.00 15.59 27.44
C ASP A 643 22.41 15.03 27.79
N GLN A 644 23.43 15.89 27.80
CA GLN A 644 24.77 15.57 28.28
C GLN A 644 24.78 15.19 29.78
N LYS A 645 25.44 14.07 30.10
CA LYS A 645 25.54 13.51 31.46
C LYS A 645 26.92 12.90 31.70
N PRO A 646 27.67 13.24 32.77
CA PRO A 646 28.93 12.56 33.09
C PRO A 646 28.70 11.11 33.52
N ALA A 647 29.70 10.24 33.30
CA ALA A 647 29.70 8.87 33.80
C ALA A 647 30.07 8.81 35.29
N THR A 648 29.69 7.72 35.95
CA THR A 648 29.96 7.42 37.36
C THR A 648 30.46 5.98 37.51
N CYS A 649 30.76 5.53 38.74
CA CYS A 649 31.19 4.14 38.99
C CYS A 649 30.20 3.06 38.52
N GLU A 650 28.89 3.37 38.53
CA GLU A 650 27.81 2.41 38.26
C GLU A 650 26.94 2.85 37.07
N GLU A 651 26.48 4.10 37.06
CA GLU A 651 25.73 4.64 35.93
C GLU A 651 26.69 5.13 34.83
N LYS A 652 26.44 4.65 33.61
CA LYS A 652 27.02 5.19 32.39
C LYS A 652 26.66 6.68 32.20
N GLY A 653 27.54 7.39 31.50
CA GLY A 653 27.34 8.77 31.05
C GLY A 653 26.94 8.84 29.57
N TYR A 654 26.78 10.06 29.08
CA TYR A 654 26.40 10.36 27.71
C TYR A 654 26.98 11.73 27.29
N THR A 655 27.59 11.84 26.11
CA THR A 655 28.19 13.12 25.68
C THR A 655 27.16 14.22 25.35
N GLY A 656 25.88 13.84 25.19
CA GLY A 656 24.80 14.72 24.75
C GLY A 656 24.66 14.79 23.23
N ASP A 657 23.44 15.07 22.80
CA ASP A 657 23.01 15.10 21.40
C ASP A 657 23.09 16.50 20.82
N VAL A 658 23.45 16.62 19.53
CA VAL A 658 23.41 17.90 18.82
C VAL A 658 22.01 18.09 18.22
N TYR A 659 21.30 19.12 18.69
CA TYR A 659 19.91 19.42 18.39
C TYR A 659 19.78 20.74 17.63
N CYS A 660 19.04 20.75 16.51
CA CYS A 660 18.74 21.96 15.74
C CYS A 660 17.51 22.68 16.29
N GLU A 661 17.61 23.98 16.58
CA GLU A 661 16.53 24.74 17.23
C GLU A 661 15.42 25.16 16.25
N ASP A 662 15.76 25.36 14.98
CA ASP A 662 14.84 25.78 13.91
C ASP A 662 13.76 24.74 13.60
N CYS A 663 14.16 23.46 13.55
CA CYS A 663 13.31 22.34 13.15
C CYS A 663 13.23 21.21 14.18
N ARG A 664 13.85 21.40 15.35
CA ARG A 664 13.68 20.58 16.58
C ARG A 664 14.07 19.10 16.46
N VAL A 665 14.94 18.77 15.52
CA VAL A 665 15.51 17.42 15.36
C VAL A 665 16.91 17.33 15.96
N ILE A 666 17.24 16.16 16.49
CA ILE A 666 18.65 15.77 16.74
C ILE A 666 19.30 15.54 15.36
N ILE A 667 20.40 16.25 15.10
CA ILE A 667 21.18 16.16 13.86
C ILE A 667 22.43 15.30 14.01
N GLN A 668 22.83 14.99 15.24
CA GLN A 668 23.89 14.02 15.54
C GLN A 668 23.75 13.52 16.98
N ASP A 669 23.68 12.20 17.15
CA ASP A 669 23.59 11.59 18.47
C ASP A 669 24.91 11.75 19.26
N GLY A 670 24.76 11.78 20.58
CA GLY A 670 25.84 11.63 21.54
C GLY A 670 26.40 10.20 21.59
N LYS A 671 27.41 9.99 22.44
CA LYS A 671 27.98 8.68 22.69
C LYS A 671 27.85 8.31 24.16
N GLU A 672 27.46 7.06 24.38
CA GLU A 672 27.45 6.44 25.69
C GLU A 672 28.88 6.36 26.24
N ILE A 673 29.09 6.90 27.44
CA ILE A 673 30.35 6.86 28.16
C ILE A 673 30.23 5.72 29.16
N ALA A 674 31.06 4.68 29.02
CA ALA A 674 31.05 3.55 29.94
C ALA A 674 31.16 4.00 31.41
N ALA A 675 30.45 3.31 32.31
CA ALA A 675 30.60 3.51 33.74
C ALA A 675 32.08 3.29 34.13
N THR A 676 32.61 4.14 35.01
CA THR A 676 34.05 4.15 35.34
C THR A 676 34.49 2.95 36.17
N GLY A 677 33.55 2.10 36.59
CA GLY A 677 33.78 0.98 37.50
C GLY A 677 34.08 1.42 38.93
N HIS A 678 34.27 0.42 39.79
CA HIS A 678 34.68 0.61 41.18
C HIS A 678 36.17 0.26 41.32
N ASP A 679 36.98 1.25 41.69
CA ASP A 679 38.31 1.02 42.25
C ASP A 679 38.15 0.70 43.74
N TRP A 680 38.44 -0.55 44.16
CA TRP A 680 38.30 -1.01 45.54
C TRP A 680 39.61 -0.82 46.32
N ASP A 681 39.51 -0.63 47.64
CA ASP A 681 40.65 -0.81 48.55
C ASP A 681 41.07 -2.29 48.66
N ASP A 682 42.11 -2.59 49.43
CA ASP A 682 42.64 -3.96 49.59
C ASP A 682 41.72 -4.87 50.45
N GLY A 683 40.65 -4.30 51.01
CA GLY A 683 39.65 -4.94 51.86
C GLY A 683 40.12 -5.28 53.27
N LYS A 684 39.23 -5.07 54.25
CA LYS A 684 39.48 -5.35 55.67
C LYS A 684 38.62 -6.53 56.14
N ILE A 685 39.18 -7.44 56.93
CA ILE A 685 38.38 -8.45 57.64
C ILE A 685 37.54 -7.72 58.69
N THR A 686 36.22 -7.84 58.57
CA THR A 686 35.22 -7.21 59.43
C THR A 686 34.57 -8.22 60.37
N LYS A 687 34.65 -9.51 60.04
CA LYS A 687 34.24 -10.64 60.88
C LYS A 687 35.15 -11.84 60.62
N GLU A 688 35.73 -12.42 61.66
CA GLU A 688 36.53 -13.66 61.53
C GLU A 688 35.62 -14.90 61.32
N PRO A 689 36.09 -15.94 60.60
CA PRO A 689 35.37 -17.21 60.49
C PRO A 689 35.43 -18.01 61.78
N THR A 690 34.39 -18.80 62.03
CA THR A 690 34.33 -19.78 63.11
C THR A 690 34.02 -21.18 62.54
N GLN A 691 33.84 -22.18 63.39
CA GLN A 691 33.39 -23.51 62.96
C GLN A 691 31.94 -23.47 62.42
N THR A 692 31.05 -22.69 63.05
CA THR A 692 29.63 -22.62 62.71
C THR A 692 29.22 -21.41 61.84
N ALA A 693 30.10 -20.43 61.62
CA ALA A 693 29.80 -19.24 60.81
C ALA A 693 30.97 -18.82 59.91
N THR A 694 30.66 -18.43 58.68
CA THR A 694 31.64 -17.83 57.76
C THR A 694 32.08 -16.44 58.22
N GLY A 695 33.36 -16.13 57.98
CA GLY A 695 33.91 -14.78 58.16
C GLY A 695 33.54 -13.86 57.00
N ILE A 696 33.87 -12.58 57.12
CA ILE A 696 33.55 -11.55 56.13
C ILE A 696 34.76 -10.62 55.98
N LYS A 697 35.17 -10.40 54.73
CA LYS A 697 36.11 -9.35 54.33
C LYS A 697 35.37 -8.30 53.50
N THR A 698 35.29 -7.07 54.02
CA THR A 698 34.60 -5.95 53.40
C THR A 698 35.60 -5.06 52.65
N TYR A 699 35.33 -4.78 51.38
CA TYR A 699 36.09 -3.86 50.52
C TYR A 699 35.31 -2.58 50.30
N THR A 700 35.98 -1.41 50.26
CA THR A 700 35.36 -0.11 50.01
C THR A 700 35.81 0.49 48.68
N CYS A 701 34.88 0.99 47.87
CA CYS A 701 35.22 1.71 46.65
C CYS A 701 35.85 3.07 47.00
N LYS A 702 37.09 3.30 46.58
CA LYS A 702 37.86 4.53 46.88
C LYS A 702 37.12 5.78 46.42
N THR A 703 36.43 5.71 45.27
CA THR A 703 35.71 6.82 44.64
C THR A 703 34.30 7.01 45.20
N CYS A 704 33.43 5.99 45.15
CA CYS A 704 32.00 6.14 45.46
C CYS A 704 31.57 5.65 46.86
N LYS A 705 32.52 5.19 47.69
CA LYS A 705 32.34 4.76 49.10
C LYS A 705 31.36 3.61 49.37
N LYS A 706 30.69 3.07 48.35
CA LYS A 706 29.99 1.78 48.43
C LYS A 706 30.96 0.66 48.84
N THR A 707 30.44 -0.34 49.55
CA THR A 707 31.17 -1.54 49.96
C THR A 707 30.74 -2.77 49.16
N LYS A 708 31.60 -3.79 49.12
CA LYS A 708 31.26 -5.16 48.73
C LYS A 708 31.88 -6.13 49.76
N GLU A 709 31.34 -7.33 49.88
CA GLU A 709 31.78 -8.30 50.88
C GLU A 709 32.16 -9.64 50.25
N GLU A 710 33.17 -10.28 50.82
CA GLU A 710 33.70 -11.58 50.41
C GLU A 710 33.70 -12.52 51.63
N THR A 711 33.05 -13.66 51.49
CA THR A 711 32.80 -14.61 52.58
C THR A 711 33.98 -15.55 52.78
N ILE A 712 34.53 -15.58 53.99
CA ILE A 712 35.63 -16.46 54.37
C ILE A 712 35.03 -17.81 54.85
N PRO A 713 35.40 -18.97 54.27
CA PRO A 713 34.80 -20.25 54.61
C PRO A 713 34.85 -20.63 56.10
N MET A 714 33.84 -21.36 56.55
CA MET A 714 33.74 -21.90 57.92
C MET A 714 34.67 -23.11 58.12
N LEU A 715 35.00 -23.41 59.38
CA LEU A 715 35.88 -24.52 59.77
C LEU A 715 35.11 -25.83 60.12
N LYS A 716 34.12 -26.20 59.28
CA LYS A 716 33.15 -27.33 59.39
C LYS A 716 32.09 -27.23 60.51
N GLY A 717 30.87 -27.75 60.34
CA GLY A 717 30.27 -28.46 59.20
C GLY A 717 29.91 -29.93 59.49
N HIS A 718 28.77 -30.42 58.95
CA HIS A 718 27.94 -31.45 59.61
C HIS A 718 27.35 -32.57 58.73
N HIS A 719 26.96 -33.69 59.36
CA HIS A 719 26.17 -34.80 58.78
C HIS A 719 24.69 -34.73 59.20
N TRP A 720 23.76 -35.20 58.36
CA TRP A 720 22.31 -35.07 58.56
C TRP A 720 21.54 -36.39 58.43
N ASP A 721 20.39 -36.49 59.11
CA ASP A 721 19.50 -37.64 59.07
C ASP A 721 18.63 -37.71 57.78
N GLN A 722 17.70 -38.66 57.73
CA GLN A 722 16.80 -38.84 56.57
C GLN A 722 15.58 -37.90 56.58
N GLY A 723 15.39 -37.11 57.64
CA GLY A 723 14.32 -36.13 57.84
C GLY A 723 12.92 -36.71 58.09
N THR A 724 12.17 -36.02 58.95
CA THR A 724 10.82 -36.38 59.40
C THR A 724 9.79 -35.38 58.88
N ILE A 725 8.63 -35.84 58.37
CA ILE A 725 7.55 -34.94 57.94
C ILE A 725 6.91 -34.29 59.17
N THR A 726 7.06 -32.97 59.29
CA THR A 726 6.66 -32.15 60.44
C THR A 726 5.32 -31.44 60.23
N LYS A 727 4.92 -31.19 58.97
CA LYS A 727 3.57 -30.73 58.60
C LYS A 727 3.06 -31.54 57.40
N GLN A 728 1.86 -32.11 57.48
CA GLN A 728 1.25 -32.81 56.35
C GLN A 728 0.54 -31.81 55.41
N PRO A 729 0.65 -31.95 54.07
CA PRO A 729 -0.08 -31.11 53.13
C PRO A 729 -1.58 -31.42 53.14
N THR A 730 -2.40 -30.40 52.89
CA THR A 730 -3.87 -30.52 52.83
C THR A 730 -4.38 -30.25 51.42
N CYS A 731 -5.71 -30.20 51.23
CA CYS A 731 -6.31 -29.84 49.94
C CYS A 731 -5.84 -28.47 49.41
N THR A 732 -5.49 -27.54 50.30
CA THR A 732 -5.21 -26.12 49.99
C THR A 732 -3.92 -25.58 50.62
N GLU A 733 -3.33 -26.26 51.61
CA GLU A 733 -2.06 -25.85 52.24
C GLU A 733 -0.91 -26.83 51.96
N GLN A 734 0.30 -26.28 51.92
CA GLN A 734 1.55 -27.06 51.82
C GLN A 734 1.97 -27.62 53.19
N GLY A 735 2.67 -28.76 53.13
CA GLY A 735 3.32 -29.43 54.25
C GLY A 735 4.83 -29.14 54.32
N GLU A 736 5.52 -29.76 55.28
CA GLU A 736 6.92 -29.51 55.61
C GLU A 736 7.60 -30.78 56.15
N LYS A 737 8.92 -30.92 55.93
CA LYS A 737 9.78 -32.01 56.38
C LYS A 737 11.08 -31.47 56.95
N THR A 738 11.44 -31.88 58.16
CA THR A 738 12.60 -31.37 58.91
C THR A 738 13.66 -32.45 59.12
N TYR A 739 14.91 -32.11 58.80
CA TYR A 739 16.12 -32.93 58.95
C TYR A 739 16.90 -32.48 60.19
N LYS A 740 17.58 -33.42 60.86
CA LYS A 740 18.42 -33.16 62.05
C LYS A 740 19.88 -33.52 61.82
N CYS A 741 20.80 -32.84 62.50
CA CYS A 741 22.19 -33.24 62.53
C CYS A 741 22.39 -34.59 63.24
N THR A 742 23.38 -35.37 62.82
CA THR A 742 23.71 -36.70 63.39
C THR A 742 25.11 -36.78 64.02
N ASP A 743 25.85 -35.67 64.06
CA ASP A 743 27.12 -35.59 64.78
C ASP A 743 26.87 -35.51 66.29
N GLU A 744 27.71 -36.17 67.10
CA GLU A 744 27.63 -36.07 68.56
C GLU A 744 27.74 -34.60 69.02
N ASP A 745 26.93 -34.24 70.02
CA ASP A 745 26.73 -32.89 70.57
C ASP A 745 26.17 -31.81 69.60
N CYS A 746 25.71 -32.16 68.38
CA CYS A 746 25.05 -31.20 67.48
C CYS A 746 23.51 -31.30 67.50
N ASN A 747 22.82 -30.15 67.69
CA ASN A 747 21.36 -30.07 67.77
C ASN A 747 20.70 -29.29 66.59
N GLU A 748 21.46 -28.95 65.55
CA GLU A 748 20.97 -28.16 64.41
C GLU A 748 19.93 -28.90 63.54
N THR A 749 19.05 -28.14 62.87
CA THR A 749 17.97 -28.68 62.03
C THR A 749 17.68 -27.81 60.79
N TYR A 750 17.14 -28.41 59.73
CA TYR A 750 16.78 -27.75 58.46
C TYR A 750 15.43 -28.27 57.94
N THR A 751 14.61 -27.43 57.28
CA THR A 751 13.25 -27.78 56.82
C THR A 751 13.02 -27.51 55.32
N GLU A 752 12.29 -28.43 54.68
CA GLU A 752 11.94 -28.50 53.25
C GLU A 752 10.40 -28.59 53.09
N SER A 753 9.81 -28.02 52.02
CA SER A 753 8.33 -27.91 51.86
C SER A 753 7.72 -28.95 50.90
N ILE A 754 6.47 -29.37 51.17
CA ILE A 754 5.73 -30.42 50.44
C ILE A 754 4.45 -29.84 49.79
N PRO A 755 4.19 -30.03 48.47
CA PRO A 755 3.01 -29.48 47.80
C PRO A 755 1.63 -29.95 48.32
N ALA A 756 0.61 -29.11 48.16
CA ALA A 756 -0.80 -29.38 48.50
C ALA A 756 -1.44 -30.45 47.60
N THR A 757 -2.48 -31.15 48.10
CA THR A 757 -2.97 -32.41 47.51
C THR A 757 -4.16 -32.27 46.54
N GLY A 758 -4.96 -31.21 46.65
CA GLY A 758 -6.11 -30.90 45.78
C GLY A 758 -7.39 -31.72 46.02
N HIS A 759 -8.55 -31.14 45.70
CA HIS A 759 -9.88 -31.75 45.89
C HIS A 759 -10.13 -32.91 44.91
N LYS A 760 -10.00 -34.15 45.36
CA LYS A 760 -10.10 -35.34 44.50
C LYS A 760 -11.35 -36.19 44.76
N ASN A 761 -11.92 -36.18 45.98
CA ASN A 761 -13.15 -36.89 46.28
C ASN A 761 -14.34 -35.93 46.36
N THR A 762 -15.30 -36.07 45.44
CA THR A 762 -16.49 -35.21 45.37
C THR A 762 -17.76 -36.01 45.14
N LYS A 763 -18.91 -35.50 45.62
CA LYS A 763 -20.25 -36.10 45.44
C LYS A 763 -21.31 -35.04 45.19
N VAL A 764 -22.47 -35.45 44.68
CA VAL A 764 -23.64 -34.58 44.51
C VAL A 764 -24.63 -34.80 45.66
N LEU A 765 -25.19 -33.73 46.19
CA LEU A 765 -26.21 -33.72 47.25
C LEU A 765 -27.44 -32.91 46.82
N ASN A 766 -28.58 -33.07 47.51
CA ASN A 766 -29.81 -32.26 47.33
C ASN A 766 -30.53 -32.37 45.97
N GLN A 767 -30.23 -33.36 45.13
CA GLN A 767 -30.93 -33.55 43.85
C GLN A 767 -32.39 -33.98 44.03
N LYS A 768 -33.32 -33.33 43.31
CA LYS A 768 -34.78 -33.58 43.36
C LYS A 768 -35.42 -33.32 41.99
N ASN A 769 -36.32 -34.18 41.54
CA ASN A 769 -37.03 -34.00 40.27
C ASN A 769 -38.27 -33.11 40.42
N ALA A 770 -38.61 -32.36 39.36
CA ALA A 770 -39.77 -31.45 39.33
C ALA A 770 -41.09 -32.17 39.00
N THR A 771 -42.22 -31.56 39.37
CA THR A 771 -43.59 -32.06 39.10
C THR A 771 -44.49 -30.93 38.58
N CYS A 772 -45.74 -31.22 38.24
CA CYS A 772 -46.65 -30.25 37.59
C CYS A 772 -47.00 -29.01 38.43
N GLU A 773 -46.77 -29.04 39.74
CA GLU A 773 -47.06 -27.93 40.67
C GLU A 773 -45.88 -27.57 41.60
N SER A 774 -44.74 -28.27 41.55
CA SER A 774 -43.60 -27.97 42.44
C SER A 774 -42.22 -28.19 41.82
N GLU A 775 -41.26 -27.38 42.26
CA GLU A 775 -39.91 -27.35 41.71
C GLU A 775 -39.02 -28.53 42.16
N GLY A 776 -38.12 -28.91 41.26
CA GLY A 776 -36.96 -29.75 41.50
C GLY A 776 -35.68 -28.92 41.63
N TYR A 777 -34.55 -29.60 41.81
CA TYR A 777 -33.22 -29.02 41.96
C TYR A 777 -32.17 -30.01 41.46
N THR A 778 -31.15 -29.56 40.71
CA THR A 778 -30.13 -30.46 40.13
C THR A 778 -29.17 -31.04 41.16
N GLY A 779 -29.09 -30.45 42.35
CA GLY A 779 -28.15 -30.82 43.40
C GLY A 779 -26.79 -30.10 43.32
N ASP A 780 -26.14 -30.00 44.47
CA ASP A 780 -24.87 -29.31 44.72
C ASP A 780 -23.69 -30.27 44.65
N THR A 781 -22.55 -29.84 44.09
CA THR A 781 -21.30 -30.62 44.09
C THR A 781 -20.44 -30.26 45.30
N TYR A 782 -20.12 -31.27 46.10
CA TYR A 782 -19.53 -31.15 47.44
C TYR A 782 -18.23 -31.95 47.53
N CYS A 783 -17.18 -31.37 48.13
CA CYS A 783 -15.94 -32.07 48.41
C CYS A 783 -16.02 -32.76 49.77
N ASP A 784 -15.83 -34.09 49.82
CA ASP A 784 -15.80 -34.79 51.09
C ASP A 784 -14.47 -34.59 51.84
N ASP A 785 -13.39 -34.22 51.15
CA ASP A 785 -12.06 -34.05 51.75
C ASP A 785 -11.94 -32.74 52.57
N CYS A 786 -12.50 -31.63 52.06
CA CYS A 786 -12.47 -30.32 52.72
C CYS A 786 -13.82 -29.84 53.28
N LYS A 787 -14.90 -30.62 53.08
CA LYS A 787 -16.27 -30.34 53.53
C LYS A 787 -16.92 -29.05 53.00
N GLN A 788 -16.39 -28.48 51.90
CA GLN A 788 -16.96 -27.31 51.23
C GLN A 788 -17.77 -27.67 49.97
N ILE A 789 -18.79 -26.86 49.66
CA ILE A 789 -19.50 -26.89 48.38
C ILE A 789 -18.59 -26.25 47.33
N ILE A 790 -18.21 -27.02 46.31
CA ILE A 790 -17.32 -26.55 45.23
C ILE A 790 -18.11 -25.90 44.09
N LYS A 791 -19.39 -26.31 43.93
CA LYS A 791 -20.28 -25.80 42.87
C LYS A 791 -21.74 -26.01 43.26
N ALA A 792 -22.52 -24.93 43.36
CA ALA A 792 -23.94 -25.01 43.64
C ALA A 792 -24.76 -25.56 42.45
N GLY A 793 -25.90 -26.18 42.75
CA GLY A 793 -26.87 -26.65 41.77
C GLY A 793 -27.75 -25.54 41.19
N LYS A 794 -28.78 -25.94 40.43
CA LYS A 794 -29.79 -25.04 39.86
C LYS A 794 -31.21 -25.59 40.06
N THR A 795 -32.15 -24.69 40.26
CA THR A 795 -33.59 -25.00 40.37
C THR A 795 -34.17 -25.43 39.03
N ILE A 796 -35.12 -26.36 39.09
CA ILE A 796 -35.84 -26.94 37.94
C ILE A 796 -37.32 -26.62 38.15
N SER A 797 -37.86 -25.66 37.42
CA SER A 797 -39.22 -25.18 37.64
C SER A 797 -40.32 -26.21 37.35
N PRO A 798 -41.55 -26.01 37.83
CA PRO A 798 -42.61 -27.02 37.75
C PRO A 798 -42.99 -27.31 36.31
N THR A 799 -43.39 -28.55 36.01
CA THR A 799 -43.80 -28.95 34.65
C THR A 799 -45.19 -28.45 34.23
N GLY A 800 -45.89 -27.75 35.12
CA GLY A 800 -47.15 -27.05 34.86
C GLY A 800 -48.40 -27.94 34.80
N HIS A 801 -49.55 -27.34 35.10
CA HIS A 801 -50.84 -27.96 34.82
C HIS A 801 -51.06 -28.08 33.31
N THR A 802 -51.20 -29.30 32.80
CA THR A 802 -51.57 -29.58 31.41
C THR A 802 -53.08 -29.43 31.24
N TRP A 803 -53.57 -28.23 30.95
CA TRP A 803 -54.98 -28.01 30.64
C TRP A 803 -55.36 -28.59 29.26
N ASN A 804 -56.63 -28.93 29.08
CA ASN A 804 -57.23 -29.01 27.75
C ASN A 804 -57.48 -27.60 27.23
N ASP A 805 -57.62 -27.51 25.92
CA ASP A 805 -56.97 -26.45 25.16
C ASP A 805 -57.83 -25.20 24.98
N GLY A 806 -58.75 -24.95 25.93
CA GLY A 806 -59.77 -23.92 25.85
C GLY A 806 -60.93 -24.35 24.95
N MET A 807 -62.07 -24.69 25.56
CA MET A 807 -63.32 -24.79 24.82
C MET A 807 -63.97 -23.40 24.80
N VAL A 808 -63.75 -22.68 23.69
CA VAL A 808 -64.46 -21.45 23.36
C VAL A 808 -65.96 -21.72 23.42
N LYS A 809 -66.63 -21.14 24.42
CA LYS A 809 -68.08 -21.19 24.60
C LYS A 809 -68.76 -20.15 23.71
N LYS A 810 -68.07 -19.05 23.40
CA LYS A 810 -68.40 -17.97 22.47
C LYS A 810 -67.14 -17.08 22.27
N ALA A 811 -66.99 -16.29 21.20
CA ALA A 811 -65.81 -15.40 21.02
C ALA A 811 -66.19 -13.92 20.89
N ALA A 812 -65.46 -13.05 21.60
CA ALA A 812 -65.61 -11.61 21.45
C ALA A 812 -64.68 -11.08 20.36
N THR A 813 -65.11 -10.00 19.73
CA THR A 813 -64.39 -9.35 18.63
C THR A 813 -64.54 -7.84 18.78
N CYS A 814 -63.99 -7.09 17.82
CA CYS A 814 -64.32 -5.68 17.63
C CYS A 814 -65.83 -5.40 17.43
N GLU A 815 -66.63 -6.43 17.14
CA GLU A 815 -68.01 -6.37 16.64
C GLU A 815 -68.98 -7.35 17.40
N SER A 816 -68.53 -8.16 18.37
CA SER A 816 -69.35 -9.16 19.12
C SER A 816 -68.83 -9.55 20.54
N GLU A 817 -69.65 -10.20 21.38
CA GLU A 817 -69.30 -10.70 22.75
C GLU A 817 -69.00 -12.22 22.82
N GLY A 818 -68.21 -12.68 23.82
CA GLY A 818 -67.72 -14.07 23.95
C GLY A 818 -67.38 -14.58 25.35
N ILE A 819 -67.13 -15.90 25.50
CA ILE A 819 -66.92 -16.66 26.76
C ILE A 819 -66.01 -17.90 26.50
N GLU A 820 -65.07 -18.28 27.38
CA GLU A 820 -64.21 -19.47 27.19
C GLU A 820 -64.00 -20.34 28.47
N VAL A 821 -63.75 -21.65 28.31
CA VAL A 821 -63.74 -22.69 29.38
C VAL A 821 -62.56 -23.66 29.30
N TYR A 822 -61.87 -23.96 30.42
CA TYR A 822 -60.68 -24.84 30.46
C TYR A 822 -60.83 -26.01 31.45
N ILE A 823 -60.22 -27.18 31.20
CA ILE A 823 -60.29 -28.43 32.01
C ILE A 823 -58.92 -29.13 32.13
N CYS A 824 -58.40 -29.42 33.33
CA CYS A 824 -57.07 -30.03 33.45
C CYS A 824 -57.01 -31.48 32.95
N LYS A 825 -56.16 -31.82 31.96
CA LYS A 825 -56.02 -33.19 31.42
C LYS A 825 -55.57 -34.17 32.52
N THR A 826 -54.69 -33.72 33.42
CA THR A 826 -54.07 -34.56 34.47
C THR A 826 -54.83 -34.56 35.80
N CYS A 827 -55.47 -33.45 36.21
CA CYS A 827 -56.19 -33.35 37.50
C CYS A 827 -57.64 -32.80 37.44
N LYS A 828 -58.24 -32.73 36.24
CA LYS A 828 -59.69 -32.55 35.95
C LYS A 828 -60.45 -31.32 36.50
N LYS A 829 -59.82 -30.38 37.23
CA LYS A 829 -60.43 -29.07 37.60
C LYS A 829 -60.86 -28.23 36.37
N THR A 830 -61.73 -27.23 36.53
CA THR A 830 -62.29 -26.38 35.44
C THR A 830 -62.49 -24.88 35.79
N LYS A 831 -62.58 -23.97 34.80
CA LYS A 831 -63.02 -22.54 34.96
C LYS A 831 -63.66 -21.91 33.69
N GLU A 832 -64.45 -20.83 33.80
CA GLU A 832 -65.08 -20.06 32.68
C GLU A 832 -64.98 -18.51 32.84
N GLU A 833 -64.85 -17.73 31.74
CA GLU A 833 -64.70 -16.23 31.73
C GLU A 833 -65.33 -15.53 30.49
N THR A 834 -65.71 -14.22 30.53
CA THR A 834 -66.57 -13.47 29.54
C THR A 834 -65.95 -12.15 29.00
N ILE A 835 -66.29 -11.69 27.77
CA ILE A 835 -65.64 -10.61 26.99
C ILE A 835 -66.62 -9.82 26.05
N ALA A 836 -66.38 -8.52 25.75
CA ALA A 836 -67.29 -7.54 25.08
C ALA A 836 -66.68 -6.79 23.83
N PRO A 837 -67.46 -5.98 23.04
CA PRO A 837 -67.05 -5.44 21.72
C PRO A 837 -66.95 -3.90 21.61
N THR A 838 -66.05 -3.38 20.76
CA THR A 838 -65.55 -1.99 20.95
C THR A 838 -65.34 -1.08 19.73
N GLY A 839 -65.24 -1.58 18.49
CA GLY A 839 -65.06 -0.76 17.28
C GLY A 839 -63.71 0.01 17.15
N HIS A 840 -63.37 0.39 15.92
CA HIS A 840 -61.98 0.72 15.55
C HIS A 840 -61.55 2.20 15.57
N THR A 841 -62.01 2.99 16.54
CA THR A 841 -61.90 4.46 16.50
C THR A 841 -60.57 5.07 16.95
N LYS A 842 -59.81 4.44 17.85
CA LYS A 842 -58.41 4.84 18.15
C LYS A 842 -57.45 4.04 17.28
N THR A 843 -56.47 4.72 16.69
CA THR A 843 -55.46 4.10 15.81
C THR A 843 -54.05 4.53 16.18
N GLU A 844 -53.09 3.62 16.09
CA GLU A 844 -51.66 3.91 16.31
C GLU A 844 -50.80 3.11 15.34
N ILE A 845 -49.56 3.56 15.12
CA ILE A 845 -48.60 2.85 14.26
C ILE A 845 -47.68 2.00 15.15
N ARG A 846 -47.86 0.69 15.13
CA ARG A 846 -46.98 -0.28 15.81
C ARG A 846 -45.98 -0.89 14.83
N ASP A 847 -45.00 -1.62 15.35
CA ASP A 847 -44.01 -2.37 14.56
C ASP A 847 -43.17 -1.52 13.59
N LYS A 848 -43.16 -0.18 13.77
CA LYS A 848 -42.32 0.74 12.97
C LYS A 848 -40.85 0.50 13.29
N LYS A 849 -40.21 -0.30 12.45
CA LYS A 849 -38.83 -0.73 12.56
C LYS A 849 -38.01 0.02 11.52
N VAL A 850 -36.99 0.77 11.93
CA VAL A 850 -36.09 1.39 10.96
C VAL A 850 -35.22 0.29 10.34
N ALA A 851 -35.00 0.32 9.03
CA ALA A 851 -34.21 -0.70 8.35
C ALA A 851 -32.75 -0.68 8.82
N THR A 852 -32.15 -1.87 8.93
CA THR A 852 -30.75 -2.06 9.33
C THR A 852 -30.07 -3.12 8.46
N CYS A 853 -28.75 -3.26 8.62
CA CYS A 853 -27.91 -4.19 7.87
C CYS A 853 -28.10 -5.67 8.23
N LYS A 854 -28.64 -5.95 9.42
CA LYS A 854 -29.01 -7.31 9.83
C LYS A 854 -30.48 -7.61 9.60
N GLU A 855 -31.38 -6.65 9.78
CA GLU A 855 -32.84 -6.89 9.74
C GLU A 855 -33.62 -5.81 8.98
N GLU A 856 -34.64 -6.25 8.24
CA GLU A 856 -35.47 -5.38 7.40
C GLU A 856 -36.28 -4.38 8.23
N GLY A 857 -36.47 -3.21 7.64
CA GLY A 857 -37.31 -2.17 8.20
C GLY A 857 -38.77 -2.35 7.78
N TYR A 858 -39.62 -1.63 8.45
CA TYR A 858 -41.05 -1.67 8.27
C TYR A 858 -41.60 -0.29 8.62
N THR A 859 -42.43 0.32 7.76
CA THR A 859 -42.99 1.65 8.06
C THR A 859 -43.85 1.69 9.33
N GLY A 860 -44.20 0.50 9.83
CA GLY A 860 -45.16 0.27 10.90
C GLY A 860 -46.56 0.08 10.34
N ASP A 861 -47.34 -0.75 11.03
CA ASP A 861 -48.74 -1.04 10.76
C ASP A 861 -49.64 -0.06 11.51
N THR A 862 -50.62 0.50 10.80
CA THR A 862 -51.70 1.25 11.46
C THR A 862 -52.69 0.26 12.05
N TYR A 863 -52.52 -0.08 13.33
CA TYR A 863 -53.48 -0.87 14.07
C TYR A 863 -54.55 0.00 14.70
N CYS A 864 -55.73 -0.57 14.90
CA CYS A 864 -56.62 -0.05 15.92
C CYS A 864 -56.10 -0.39 17.33
N VAL A 865 -56.00 0.63 18.19
CA VAL A 865 -55.65 0.49 19.61
C VAL A 865 -56.72 -0.29 20.38
N THR A 866 -58.01 -0.04 20.08
CA THR A 866 -59.16 -0.55 20.85
C THR A 866 -59.39 -2.06 20.70
N CYS A 867 -59.05 -2.64 19.54
CA CYS A 867 -59.34 -4.06 19.25
C CYS A 867 -58.47 -4.67 18.12
N GLY A 868 -57.24 -4.19 17.92
CA GLY A 868 -56.15 -4.94 17.26
C GLY A 868 -56.26 -5.22 15.75
N LYS A 869 -57.38 -4.94 15.09
CA LYS A 869 -57.52 -5.07 13.63
C LYS A 869 -56.53 -4.11 12.96
N LYS A 870 -55.66 -4.68 12.11
CA LYS A 870 -54.65 -3.99 11.29
C LYS A 870 -55.38 -3.25 10.17
N LEU A 871 -55.58 -1.93 10.36
CA LEU A 871 -56.41 -1.09 9.49
C LEU A 871 -55.66 -0.69 8.21
N ALA A 872 -54.34 -0.56 8.28
CA ALA A 872 -53.47 -0.44 7.11
C ALA A 872 -52.15 -1.19 7.35
N VAL A 873 -51.68 -1.85 6.29
CA VAL A 873 -50.42 -2.63 6.29
C VAL A 873 -49.25 -1.70 6.02
N GLY A 874 -48.26 -1.71 6.91
CA GLY A 874 -46.98 -1.04 6.70
C GLY A 874 -46.22 -1.65 5.51
N LYS A 875 -45.40 -0.84 4.83
CA LYS A 875 -44.54 -1.36 3.75
C LYS A 875 -43.21 -1.84 4.33
N MET A 876 -42.77 -3.00 3.88
CA MET A 876 -41.40 -3.47 4.09
C MET A 876 -40.42 -2.48 3.45
N ILE A 877 -39.45 -2.07 4.24
CA ILE A 877 -38.28 -1.31 3.79
C ILE A 877 -37.16 -2.35 3.76
N ALA A 878 -36.73 -2.73 2.54
CA ALA A 878 -35.64 -3.68 2.36
C ALA A 878 -34.42 -3.29 3.20
N LYS A 879 -33.63 -4.28 3.66
CA LYS A 879 -32.46 -4.05 4.52
C LYS A 879 -31.64 -2.89 3.98
N THR A 880 -31.28 -1.98 4.88
CA THR A 880 -30.23 -1.01 4.58
C THR A 880 -28.94 -1.75 4.81
N ASP A 881 -28.23 -2.09 3.74
CA ASP A 881 -26.96 -2.83 3.74
C ASP A 881 -25.92 -2.24 4.74
N HIS A 882 -24.76 -2.88 4.89
CA HIS A 882 -23.85 -2.55 6.00
C HIS A 882 -23.22 -1.15 5.90
N ASP A 883 -23.71 -0.22 6.72
CA ASP A 883 -23.00 1.02 7.12
C ASP A 883 -21.76 0.60 7.92
N TRP A 884 -20.77 0.17 7.14
CA TRP A 884 -19.40 0.13 7.56
C TRP A 884 -18.92 1.55 7.78
N THR A 885 -17.76 1.59 8.40
CA THR A 885 -17.01 2.76 8.79
C THR A 885 -15.55 2.39 8.22
N ILE A 886 -14.45 3.20 8.16
CA ILE A 886 -13.01 2.85 7.87
C ILE A 886 -11.92 3.36 8.86
N THR A 887 -10.75 2.69 8.96
CA THR A 887 -9.49 3.22 9.54
C THR A 887 -8.19 2.77 8.88
N GLU A 888 -7.07 3.46 9.16
CA GLU A 888 -5.76 3.34 8.53
C GLU A 888 -4.57 3.87 9.39
N ILE A 889 -3.33 3.83 8.88
CA ILE A 889 -2.07 3.70 9.67
C ILE A 889 -0.74 4.33 9.03
N PRO A 890 -0.76 5.50 8.33
CA PRO A 890 0.37 6.15 7.55
C PRO A 890 1.30 5.38 6.56
N ALA A 891 1.97 5.83 5.44
CA ALA A 891 2.75 4.86 4.54
C ALA A 891 4.25 5.01 4.20
N THR A 892 4.95 3.87 3.96
CA THR A 892 6.37 3.78 3.59
C THR A 892 6.64 3.31 2.13
N CYS A 893 7.91 3.37 1.73
CA CYS A 893 8.44 2.82 0.48
C CYS A 893 8.97 1.37 0.57
N GLU A 894 8.95 0.74 1.75
CA GLU A 894 9.71 -0.48 2.09
C GLU A 894 8.97 -1.43 3.04
N GLN A 895 7.72 -1.10 3.37
CA GLN A 895 6.99 -1.68 4.50
C GLN A 895 5.47 -1.35 4.42
N ASP A 896 4.57 -2.35 4.56
CA ASP A 896 3.09 -2.30 4.35
C ASP A 896 2.10 -2.37 5.53
N GLY A 897 0.87 -1.95 5.25
CA GLY A 897 -0.31 -2.12 6.08
C GLY A 897 -1.47 -1.36 5.42
N VAL A 898 -2.62 -1.12 6.04
CA VAL A 898 -3.38 -1.79 7.10
C VAL A 898 -4.65 -0.95 7.27
N ARG A 899 -5.72 -1.45 6.64
CA ARG A 899 -6.88 -0.69 6.20
C ARG A 899 -8.15 -1.45 6.48
N THR A 900 -9.23 -0.76 6.88
CA THR A 900 -9.94 -1.32 8.03
C THR A 900 -11.42 -0.90 8.09
N TYR A 901 -12.49 -1.71 7.91
CA TYR A 901 -13.94 -1.24 7.89
C TYR A 901 -15.11 -1.71 8.85
N THR A 902 -15.09 -1.70 10.19
CA THR A 902 -16.14 -2.33 11.03
C THR A 902 -17.51 -1.65 10.83
N CYS A 903 -18.60 -2.41 10.94
CA CYS A 903 -19.96 -1.84 10.98
C CYS A 903 -20.34 -1.51 12.42
N ASP A 904 -20.67 -0.25 12.73
CA ASP A 904 -20.98 0.16 14.11
C ASP A 904 -22.22 -0.52 14.70
N ILE A 905 -23.21 -0.84 13.86
CA ILE A 905 -24.46 -1.47 14.29
C ILE A 905 -24.29 -2.97 14.54
N CYS A 906 -23.24 -3.58 13.97
CA CYS A 906 -23.20 -5.03 13.76
C CYS A 906 -21.88 -5.70 14.15
N HIS A 907 -20.82 -4.91 14.34
CA HIS A 907 -19.44 -5.24 14.75
C HIS A 907 -18.70 -6.30 13.90
N THR A 908 -19.21 -6.62 12.71
CA THR A 908 -18.56 -7.58 11.80
C THR A 908 -17.29 -7.01 11.18
N THR A 909 -16.25 -7.85 11.08
CA THR A 909 -14.93 -7.54 10.53
C THR A 909 -14.61 -8.31 9.23
N LYS A 910 -13.67 -7.80 8.40
CA LYS A 910 -13.11 -8.31 7.11
C LYS A 910 -11.73 -7.66 6.92
N SER A 911 -10.84 -8.11 6.02
CA SER A 911 -9.48 -7.54 5.82
C SER A 911 -8.82 -8.04 4.54
N GLU A 912 -8.04 -7.20 3.85
CA GLU A 912 -7.50 -7.44 2.49
C GLU A 912 -6.29 -6.48 2.27
N PRO A 913 -5.01 -6.83 2.00
CA PRO A 913 -3.79 -5.94 2.23
C PRO A 913 -2.96 -5.14 1.12
N ILE A 914 -2.48 -3.87 1.36
CA ILE A 914 -1.90 -2.80 0.42
C ILE A 914 -0.38 -2.86 0.20
N LYS A 915 0.04 -2.70 -1.07
CA LYS A 915 1.38 -2.31 -1.57
C LYS A 915 2.10 -1.10 -0.97
N ALA A 916 3.40 -1.27 -0.76
CA ALA A 916 4.35 -0.19 -0.51
C ALA A 916 4.48 0.66 -1.77
N ILE A 917 4.72 1.95 -1.56
CA ILE A 917 4.82 2.94 -2.65
C ILE A 917 6.03 2.62 -3.55
N GLY A 918 6.98 1.83 -3.04
CA GLY A 918 8.29 1.61 -3.64
C GLY A 918 9.14 2.87 -3.64
N HIS A 919 10.35 2.78 -4.18
CA HIS A 919 11.25 3.92 -4.28
C HIS A 919 11.03 4.70 -5.57
N SER A 920 10.26 5.80 -5.49
CA SER A 920 10.20 6.80 -6.55
C SER A 920 11.50 7.62 -6.56
N TYR A 921 12.49 7.14 -7.31
CA TYR A 921 13.80 7.77 -7.41
C TYR A 921 13.85 8.86 -8.49
N GLY A 922 14.41 10.03 -8.15
CA GLY A 922 14.74 11.07 -9.12
C GLY A 922 15.85 10.67 -10.11
N ALA A 923 16.19 11.59 -11.01
CA ALA A 923 17.24 11.38 -12.01
C ALA A 923 18.61 11.05 -11.37
N TRP A 924 19.40 10.20 -12.04
CA TRP A 924 20.74 9.84 -11.58
C TRP A 924 21.69 11.05 -11.58
N THR A 925 22.26 11.36 -10.42
CA THR A 925 23.29 12.40 -10.21
C THR A 925 24.66 11.75 -9.97
N THR A 926 25.76 12.40 -10.36
CA THR A 926 27.11 11.82 -10.19
C THR A 926 27.62 12.01 -8.76
N LYS A 927 27.55 10.98 -7.90
CA LYS A 927 28.15 11.00 -6.54
C LYS A 927 29.67 11.06 -6.59
N LYS A 928 30.27 10.41 -7.59
CA LYS A 928 31.73 10.29 -7.75
C LYS A 928 32.07 10.00 -9.21
N GLU A 929 32.85 10.86 -9.85
CA GLU A 929 33.33 10.60 -11.21
C GLU A 929 34.22 9.34 -11.27
N ALA A 930 34.25 8.70 -12.43
CA ALA A 930 35.13 7.56 -12.70
C ALA A 930 36.62 7.90 -12.48
N THR A 931 37.39 6.86 -12.15
CA THR A 931 38.85 6.93 -12.01
C THR A 931 39.50 5.82 -12.84
N VAL A 932 40.84 5.71 -12.80
CA VAL A 932 41.51 4.55 -13.42
C VAL A 932 41.26 3.22 -12.67
N SER A 933 40.87 3.28 -11.40
CA SER A 933 40.67 2.10 -10.54
C SER A 933 39.19 1.76 -10.33
N SER A 934 38.30 2.76 -10.34
CA SER A 934 36.85 2.64 -10.16
C SER A 934 36.06 3.13 -11.37
N LYS A 935 34.87 2.56 -11.60
CA LYS A 935 33.84 3.16 -12.46
C LYS A 935 33.29 4.44 -11.80
N ALA A 936 32.39 5.17 -12.48
CA ALA A 936 31.69 6.29 -11.85
C ALA A 936 30.66 5.75 -10.86
N GLU A 937 30.48 6.40 -9.71
CA GLU A 937 29.37 6.10 -8.79
C GLU A 937 28.29 7.16 -9.01
N HIS A 938 27.12 6.74 -9.49
CA HIS A 938 25.93 7.57 -9.62
C HIS A 938 25.01 7.31 -8.43
N LYS A 939 24.33 8.36 -7.96
CA LYS A 939 23.39 8.37 -6.86
C LYS A 939 22.06 8.94 -7.33
N ARG A 940 20.96 8.29 -6.97
CA ARG A 940 19.63 8.90 -6.96
C ARG A 940 19.03 8.76 -5.57
N ILE A 941 18.11 9.66 -5.24
CA ILE A 941 17.45 9.74 -3.93
C ILE A 941 15.97 9.48 -4.16
N CYS A 942 15.35 8.66 -3.31
CA CYS A 942 13.91 8.49 -3.32
C CYS A 942 13.26 9.80 -2.86
N SER A 943 12.40 10.43 -3.67
CA SER A 943 11.74 11.67 -3.29
C SER A 943 10.79 11.50 -2.09
N THR A 944 10.32 10.27 -1.85
CA THR A 944 9.33 9.93 -0.83
C THR A 944 9.95 9.53 0.51
N CYS A 945 11.14 8.91 0.54
CA CYS A 945 11.79 8.45 1.79
C CYS A 945 13.26 8.86 1.98
N GLY A 946 13.86 9.63 1.06
CA GLY A 946 15.24 10.13 1.21
C GLY A 946 16.36 9.09 1.09
N LYS A 947 16.05 7.80 0.93
CA LYS A 947 17.04 6.72 0.80
C LYS A 947 17.88 6.88 -0.47
N GLU A 948 19.20 6.71 -0.33
CA GLU A 948 20.15 6.80 -1.44
C GLU A 948 20.33 5.44 -2.13
N GLU A 949 20.03 5.37 -3.42
CA GLU A 949 20.54 4.28 -4.27
C GLU A 949 21.87 4.73 -4.90
N ILE A 950 22.89 3.88 -4.84
CA ILE A 950 24.21 4.15 -5.41
C ILE A 950 24.58 3.00 -6.35
N THR A 951 24.78 3.30 -7.63
CA THR A 951 25.19 2.31 -8.64
C THR A 951 26.49 2.70 -9.31
N THR A 952 27.22 1.73 -9.86
CA THR A 952 28.43 2.00 -10.65
C THR A 952 28.13 2.01 -12.15
N TYR A 953 28.35 3.15 -12.80
CA TYR A 953 27.98 3.41 -14.18
C TYR A 953 29.20 3.59 -15.12
N GLY A 954 29.02 3.25 -16.39
CA GLY A 954 30.02 3.41 -17.44
C GLY A 954 31.24 2.51 -17.29
N GLU A 955 32.38 2.98 -17.77
CA GLU A 955 33.66 2.26 -17.71
C GLU A 955 34.74 3.03 -16.94
N LYS A 956 35.78 2.29 -16.50
CA LYS A 956 36.95 2.90 -15.82
C LYS A 956 37.67 3.85 -16.79
N LEU A 957 38.20 4.96 -16.27
CA LEU A 957 38.97 5.89 -17.10
C LEU A 957 40.20 5.17 -17.67
N ARG A 958 40.37 5.23 -19.00
CA ARG A 958 41.58 4.72 -19.66
C ARG A 958 42.81 5.47 -19.11
N PRO A 959 43.83 4.78 -18.59
CA PRO A 959 45.03 5.43 -18.05
C PRO A 959 45.71 6.32 -19.10
N THR A 960 46.08 7.54 -18.70
CA THR A 960 46.76 8.51 -19.56
C THR A 960 48.05 8.99 -18.93
N ILE A 961 49.04 9.32 -19.77
CA ILE A 961 50.31 9.92 -19.31
C ILE A 961 50.94 10.79 -20.40
N SER A 962 51.16 12.07 -20.09
CA SER A 962 51.89 13.02 -20.92
C SER A 962 53.20 13.44 -20.29
N THR A 963 54.20 13.72 -21.13
CA THR A 963 55.56 14.10 -20.73
C THR A 963 55.98 15.34 -21.49
N ASN A 964 56.48 16.38 -20.81
CA ASN A 964 56.84 17.64 -21.48
C ASN A 964 58.08 17.56 -22.41
N ALA A 965 58.73 16.39 -22.49
CA ALA A 965 59.66 16.01 -23.55
C ALA A 965 59.68 14.48 -23.72
N THR A 966 59.77 13.95 -24.94
CA THR A 966 59.92 12.50 -25.20
C THR A 966 61.36 12.00 -25.02
N SER A 967 62.34 12.92 -25.02
CA SER A 967 63.74 12.62 -24.75
C SER A 967 64.46 13.83 -24.15
N LEU A 968 65.56 13.57 -23.42
CA LEU A 968 66.35 14.60 -22.74
C LEU A 968 67.82 14.50 -23.16
N LYS A 969 68.46 15.63 -23.47
CA LYS A 969 69.92 15.75 -23.60
C LYS A 969 70.46 16.51 -22.38
N LEU A 970 71.52 16.02 -21.76
CA LEU A 970 72.13 16.62 -20.56
C LEU A 970 73.65 16.71 -20.71
N LYS A 971 74.28 17.77 -20.20
CA LYS A 971 75.73 17.82 -20.00
C LYS A 971 76.11 16.90 -18.82
N LYS A 972 77.31 16.31 -18.82
CA LYS A 972 77.84 15.58 -17.64
C LYS A 972 77.71 16.41 -16.35
N LYS A 973 77.35 15.77 -15.23
CA LYS A 973 77.00 16.39 -13.93
C LYS A 973 75.79 17.37 -13.92
N GLN A 974 75.09 17.61 -15.04
CA GLN A 974 73.93 18.52 -15.08
C GLN A 974 72.73 17.94 -14.32
N THR A 975 72.01 18.78 -13.58
CA THR A 975 70.72 18.46 -12.96
C THR A 975 69.60 19.29 -13.59
N THR A 976 68.39 18.73 -13.69
CA THR A 976 67.18 19.45 -14.09
C THR A 976 65.99 19.10 -13.19
N LYS A 977 65.16 20.10 -12.87
CA LYS A 977 63.80 19.96 -12.34
C LYS A 977 62.71 20.33 -13.38
N LYS A 978 63.11 20.62 -14.62
CA LYS A 978 62.19 21.11 -15.67
C LYS A 978 61.39 20.00 -16.37
N PHE A 979 61.80 18.73 -16.21
CA PHE A 979 61.04 17.61 -16.77
C PHE A 979 59.87 17.28 -15.85
N THR A 980 58.67 17.23 -16.42
CA THR A 980 57.43 16.96 -15.69
C THR A 980 56.55 15.98 -16.46
N VAL A 981 55.95 15.07 -15.72
CA VAL A 981 54.80 14.27 -16.15
C VAL A 981 53.53 15.05 -15.81
N THR A 982 52.57 15.05 -16.73
CA THR A 982 51.27 15.74 -16.61
C THR A 982 50.20 14.93 -17.35
N GLY A 983 48.93 15.31 -17.26
CA GLY A 983 47.85 14.60 -17.95
C GLY A 983 47.78 13.13 -17.53
N LEU A 984 47.74 12.92 -16.21
CA LEU A 984 47.35 11.66 -15.59
C LEU A 984 45.81 11.61 -15.55
N ALA A 985 45.23 10.43 -15.72
CA ALA A 985 43.79 10.23 -15.56
C ALA A 985 43.41 10.35 -14.07
N LYS A 986 42.13 10.68 -13.79
CA LYS A 986 41.65 10.90 -12.41
C LYS A 986 41.89 9.65 -11.56
N GLY A 987 42.45 9.84 -10.36
CA GLY A 987 42.84 8.76 -9.45
C GLY A 987 44.19 8.07 -9.75
N ASP A 988 44.85 8.35 -10.87
CA ASP A 988 46.16 7.74 -11.19
C ASP A 988 47.34 8.58 -10.67
N TYR A 989 48.43 7.90 -10.33
CA TYR A 989 49.65 8.51 -9.77
C TYR A 989 50.90 7.69 -10.10
N ILE A 990 52.08 8.31 -10.04
CA ILE A 990 53.34 7.61 -10.35
C ILE A 990 53.77 6.76 -9.16
N THR A 991 53.82 5.44 -9.33
CA THR A 991 54.30 4.48 -8.32
C THR A 991 55.81 4.32 -8.31
N SER A 992 56.48 4.48 -9.46
CA SER A 992 57.95 4.38 -9.51
C SER A 992 58.61 5.18 -10.64
N TRP A 993 59.84 5.60 -10.35
CA TRP A 993 60.77 6.26 -11.26
C TRP A 993 62.06 5.44 -11.31
N THR A 994 62.35 4.78 -12.43
CA THR A 994 63.56 3.95 -12.59
C THR A 994 64.44 4.44 -13.72
N SER A 995 65.73 4.07 -13.69
CA SER A 995 66.71 4.38 -14.73
C SER A 995 67.45 3.11 -15.11
N SER A 996 67.49 2.79 -16.41
CA SER A 996 68.19 1.61 -16.93
C SER A 996 69.71 1.66 -16.73
N ASN A 997 70.28 2.83 -16.43
CA ASN A 997 71.67 2.94 -16.03
C ASN A 997 71.90 4.12 -15.05
N LYS A 998 71.87 3.80 -13.75
CA LYS A 998 72.13 4.75 -12.65
C LYS A 998 73.51 5.42 -12.72
N LYS A 999 74.50 4.84 -13.42
CA LYS A 999 75.85 5.43 -13.62
C LYS A 999 75.84 6.53 -14.71
N ILE A 1000 74.85 6.54 -15.60
CA ILE A 1000 74.64 7.55 -16.64
C ILE A 1000 73.64 8.62 -16.18
N VAL A 1001 72.48 8.22 -15.63
CA VAL A 1001 71.48 9.16 -15.11
C VAL A 1001 70.76 8.58 -13.90
N THR A 1002 70.56 9.41 -12.86
CA THR A 1002 69.64 9.11 -11.77
C THR A 1002 68.41 10.01 -11.86
N VAL A 1003 67.28 9.49 -11.38
CA VAL A 1003 66.02 10.21 -11.26
C VAL A 1003 65.47 9.98 -9.86
N THR A 1004 64.90 11.04 -9.29
CA THR A 1004 64.11 10.99 -8.06
C THR A 1004 62.88 11.84 -8.33
N GLY A 1005 61.68 11.28 -8.17
CA GLY A 1005 60.45 11.96 -8.54
C GLY A 1005 59.29 11.58 -7.64
N ASN A 1006 58.31 12.47 -7.60
CA ASN A 1006 57.14 12.38 -6.75
C ASN A 1006 55.98 11.73 -7.50
N GLN A 1007 54.95 11.32 -6.77
CA GLN A 1007 53.69 10.78 -7.33
C GLN A 1007 53.01 11.78 -8.28
N ASN A 1008 53.10 13.08 -8.00
CA ASN A 1008 52.47 14.17 -8.75
C ASN A 1008 53.18 14.59 -10.07
N GLY A 1009 54.10 13.76 -10.59
CA GLY A 1009 54.78 14.04 -11.86
C GLY A 1009 55.95 15.03 -11.83
N THR A 1010 56.23 15.67 -10.69
CA THR A 1010 57.44 16.48 -10.51
C THR A 1010 58.66 15.61 -10.22
N CYS A 1011 59.83 15.94 -10.77
CA CYS A 1011 61.05 15.15 -10.55
C CYS A 1011 62.35 15.97 -10.62
N LYS A 1012 63.44 15.34 -10.19
CA LYS A 1012 64.83 15.79 -10.26
C LYS A 1012 65.63 14.74 -11.02
N ILE A 1013 66.10 15.08 -12.22
CA ILE A 1013 66.94 14.20 -13.05
C ILE A 1013 68.38 14.73 -13.00
N LYS A 1014 69.34 13.87 -12.68
CA LYS A 1014 70.77 14.20 -12.53
C LYS A 1014 71.62 13.30 -13.44
N ALA A 1015 72.34 13.93 -14.37
CA ALA A 1015 73.34 13.24 -15.19
C ALA A 1015 74.59 12.89 -14.37
N GLY A 1016 75.14 11.71 -14.62
CA GLY A 1016 76.36 11.21 -13.99
C GLY A 1016 77.64 11.88 -14.50
N SER A 1017 78.77 11.31 -14.10
CA SER A 1017 80.11 11.68 -14.58
C SER A 1017 80.41 11.11 -15.97
N LYS A 1018 79.91 9.89 -16.27
CA LYS A 1018 80.08 9.20 -17.56
C LYS A 1018 79.05 9.69 -18.60
N THR A 1019 79.48 9.77 -19.85
CA THR A 1019 78.62 10.03 -21.02
C THR A 1019 78.01 8.73 -21.55
N GLY A 1020 76.83 8.80 -22.17
CA GLY A 1020 76.13 7.63 -22.69
C GLY A 1020 74.64 7.86 -22.90
N LYS A 1021 73.90 6.79 -23.21
CA LYS A 1021 72.44 6.78 -23.28
C LYS A 1021 71.87 5.96 -22.12
N ALA A 1022 70.69 6.31 -21.64
CA ALA A 1022 69.92 5.56 -20.65
C ALA A 1022 68.43 5.84 -20.85
N THR A 1023 67.57 4.96 -20.37
CA THR A 1023 66.11 5.16 -20.37
C THR A 1023 65.65 5.43 -18.95
N ILE A 1024 64.81 6.45 -18.76
CA ILE A 1024 64.02 6.60 -17.54
C ILE A 1024 62.64 5.99 -17.82
N THR A 1025 62.22 5.06 -16.95
CA THR A 1025 60.90 4.45 -16.98
C THR A 1025 60.07 4.97 -15.82
N ILE A 1026 58.87 5.42 -16.14
CA ILE A 1026 57.84 5.90 -15.22
C ILE A 1026 56.75 4.84 -15.21
N LYS A 1027 56.33 4.34 -14.04
CA LYS A 1027 55.18 3.43 -13.89
C LYS A 1027 54.08 4.12 -13.08
N LEU A 1028 52.84 3.99 -13.55
CA LEU A 1028 51.65 4.48 -12.87
C LEU A 1028 51.03 3.43 -11.93
N ALA A 1029 50.05 3.83 -11.11
CA ALA A 1029 49.29 2.95 -10.23
C ALA A 1029 48.41 1.99 -11.06
N SER A 1030 47.83 2.50 -12.16
CA SER A 1030 47.16 1.72 -13.20
C SER A 1030 48.05 0.70 -13.95
N GLY A 1031 49.34 0.63 -13.64
CA GLY A 1031 50.31 -0.22 -14.35
C GLY A 1031 50.83 0.35 -15.67
N LEU A 1032 50.20 1.39 -16.23
CA LEU A 1032 50.68 2.05 -17.46
C LEU A 1032 52.14 2.52 -17.28
N THR A 1033 53.00 2.21 -18.25
CA THR A 1033 54.39 2.65 -18.25
C THR A 1033 54.70 3.65 -19.35
N LYS A 1034 55.61 4.58 -19.07
CA LYS A 1034 56.15 5.52 -20.06
C LYS A 1034 57.66 5.57 -19.97
N GLN A 1035 58.32 5.42 -21.10
CA GLN A 1035 59.77 5.48 -21.22
C GLN A 1035 60.19 6.78 -21.92
N ILE A 1036 61.19 7.47 -21.38
CA ILE A 1036 61.85 8.62 -22.03
C ILE A 1036 63.36 8.37 -22.16
N LYS A 1037 63.90 8.66 -23.34
CA LYS A 1037 65.31 8.41 -23.68
C LYS A 1037 66.18 9.58 -23.21
N VAL A 1038 67.20 9.33 -22.40
CA VAL A 1038 68.16 10.32 -21.90
C VAL A 1038 69.54 10.10 -22.53
N SER A 1039 70.19 11.19 -22.95
CA SER A 1039 71.55 11.17 -23.50
C SER A 1039 72.43 12.17 -22.75
N VAL A 1040 73.56 11.69 -22.20
CA VAL A 1040 74.54 12.50 -21.46
C VAL A 1040 75.78 12.75 -22.30
N GLN A 1041 76.17 14.02 -22.47
CA GLN A 1041 77.22 14.49 -23.38
C GLN A 1041 78.27 15.39 -22.71
N LYS A 1042 79.44 15.54 -23.34
CA LYS A 1042 80.57 16.37 -22.85
C LYS A 1042 80.34 17.89 -23.06
N LYS A 1043 79.78 18.28 -24.22
CA LYS A 1043 79.46 19.68 -24.59
C LYS A 1043 78.14 20.14 -23.94
N ALA A 1044 77.93 21.46 -23.83
CA ALA A 1044 76.67 22.04 -23.36
C ALA A 1044 75.48 21.70 -24.28
N VAL A 1045 74.26 21.77 -23.74
CA VAL A 1045 73.04 21.43 -24.47
C VAL A 1045 72.51 22.67 -25.20
N THR A 1046 72.69 22.72 -26.51
CA THR A 1046 72.28 23.84 -27.38
C THR A 1046 70.76 23.95 -27.51
N CYS A 1047 70.23 25.16 -27.41
CA CYS A 1047 68.82 25.47 -27.66
C CYS A 1047 68.46 25.33 -29.16
N SER A 1048 67.48 24.49 -29.48
CA SER A 1048 67.06 24.19 -30.85
C SER A 1048 65.87 25.02 -31.34
N LYS A 1049 64.85 25.24 -30.50
CA LYS A 1049 63.61 25.95 -30.85
C LYS A 1049 63.06 26.79 -29.69
N ILE A 1050 62.29 27.82 -30.03
CA ILE A 1050 61.44 28.60 -29.12
C ILE A 1050 59.98 28.34 -29.53
N LYS A 1051 59.15 27.92 -28.57
CA LYS A 1051 57.71 27.63 -28.72
C LYS A 1051 56.89 28.47 -27.73
N ASN A 1052 55.57 28.39 -27.81
CA ASN A 1052 54.62 29.06 -26.92
C ASN A 1052 54.82 30.59 -26.84
N VAL A 1053 55.04 31.22 -28.00
CA VAL A 1053 55.04 32.67 -28.17
C VAL A 1053 54.03 33.00 -29.28
N PRO A 1054 53.04 33.89 -29.05
CA PRO A 1054 52.08 34.26 -30.08
C PRO A 1054 52.78 35.02 -31.22
N LYS A 1055 52.37 34.78 -32.48
CA LYS A 1055 52.83 35.57 -33.63
C LYS A 1055 52.36 37.03 -33.56
N THR A 1056 51.18 37.26 -32.99
CA THR A 1056 50.55 38.58 -32.86
C THR A 1056 49.76 38.68 -31.55
N ILE A 1057 49.81 39.83 -30.88
CA ILE A 1057 48.98 40.19 -29.70
C ILE A 1057 48.27 41.51 -30.01
N LYS A 1058 46.98 41.62 -29.65
CA LYS A 1058 46.21 42.87 -29.66
C LYS A 1058 46.09 43.39 -28.21
N LEU A 1059 46.33 44.68 -27.95
CA LEU A 1059 46.21 45.30 -26.62
C LEU A 1059 45.51 46.66 -26.69
N LYS A 1060 44.86 47.09 -25.60
CA LYS A 1060 44.45 48.49 -25.37
C LYS A 1060 45.61 49.28 -24.72
N LYS A 1061 45.60 50.62 -24.79
CA LYS A 1061 46.53 51.51 -24.07
C LYS A 1061 46.57 51.16 -22.57
N LYS A 1062 47.74 51.27 -21.92
CA LYS A 1062 48.06 50.82 -20.53
C LYS A 1062 47.99 49.30 -20.25
N GLN A 1063 47.35 48.47 -21.09
CA GLN A 1063 47.24 47.02 -20.86
C GLN A 1063 48.62 46.33 -20.87
N THR A 1064 48.75 45.21 -20.14
CA THR A 1064 49.99 44.42 -20.08
C THR A 1064 49.76 42.95 -20.49
N TYR A 1065 50.81 42.27 -20.94
CA TYR A 1065 50.79 40.87 -21.36
C TYR A 1065 52.11 40.17 -20.99
N GLN A 1066 52.06 38.96 -20.43
CA GLN A 1066 53.25 38.21 -20.03
C GLN A 1066 53.61 37.14 -21.07
N LEU A 1067 54.75 37.27 -21.75
CA LEU A 1067 55.29 36.21 -22.61
C LEU A 1067 55.73 35.00 -21.77
N LYS A 1068 55.38 33.78 -22.20
CA LYS A 1068 55.77 32.51 -21.55
C LYS A 1068 56.47 31.56 -22.54
N PRO A 1069 57.64 31.94 -23.11
CA PRO A 1069 58.33 31.14 -24.12
C PRO A 1069 58.80 29.78 -23.57
N MET A 1070 58.42 28.71 -24.25
CA MET A 1070 58.92 27.36 -23.98
C MET A 1070 60.17 27.09 -24.82
N ILE A 1071 61.24 26.64 -24.18
CA ILE A 1071 62.55 26.49 -24.81
C ILE A 1071 62.87 25.01 -25.01
N GLU A 1072 63.21 24.61 -26.22
CA GLU A 1072 63.57 23.23 -26.57
C GLU A 1072 65.08 23.09 -26.85
N PRO A 1073 65.73 21.98 -26.43
CA PRO A 1073 65.24 21.05 -25.43
C PRO A 1073 65.14 21.73 -24.06
N ILE A 1074 64.21 21.29 -23.21
CA ILE A 1074 63.94 21.92 -21.90
C ILE A 1074 65.17 22.02 -21.00
N THR A 1075 66.14 21.11 -21.18
CA THR A 1075 67.42 21.04 -20.48
C THR A 1075 68.45 22.08 -20.91
N CYS A 1076 68.19 22.87 -21.95
CA CYS A 1076 69.00 24.04 -22.28
C CYS A 1076 69.00 25.04 -21.10
N THR A 1077 70.15 25.66 -20.84
CA THR A 1077 70.38 26.54 -19.68
C THR A 1077 70.30 28.03 -20.01
N ASP A 1078 70.26 28.38 -21.29
CA ASP A 1078 70.29 29.78 -21.74
C ASP A 1078 68.99 30.53 -21.40
N LYS A 1079 69.15 31.76 -20.91
CA LYS A 1079 68.03 32.61 -20.48
C LYS A 1079 67.47 33.40 -21.66
N ALA A 1080 66.13 33.48 -21.74
CA ALA A 1080 65.45 34.31 -22.73
C ALA A 1080 65.72 35.80 -22.53
N LYS A 1081 66.09 36.47 -23.62
CA LYS A 1081 66.31 37.92 -23.72
C LYS A 1081 65.19 38.52 -24.56
N TYR A 1082 64.64 39.66 -24.13
CA TYR A 1082 63.49 40.31 -24.77
C TYR A 1082 63.87 41.71 -25.29
N LYS A 1083 63.47 42.05 -26.52
CA LYS A 1083 63.69 43.37 -27.12
C LYS A 1083 62.44 43.85 -27.86
N SER A 1084 61.90 45.02 -27.49
CA SER A 1084 60.89 45.72 -28.30
C SER A 1084 61.59 46.57 -29.37
N SER A 1085 61.07 46.56 -30.60
CA SER A 1085 61.56 47.39 -31.71
C SER A 1085 61.22 48.87 -31.52
N ASN A 1086 60.08 49.17 -30.90
CA ASN A 1086 59.68 50.53 -30.52
C ASN A 1086 59.16 50.57 -29.08
N LYS A 1087 60.01 51.09 -28.17
CA LYS A 1087 59.73 51.28 -26.74
C LYS A 1087 58.70 52.39 -26.46
N LYS A 1088 58.48 53.33 -27.38
CA LYS A 1088 57.44 54.39 -27.27
C LYS A 1088 56.05 53.83 -27.57
N THR A 1089 55.95 52.76 -28.38
CA THR A 1089 54.72 52.02 -28.66
C THR A 1089 54.44 50.98 -27.56
N ALA A 1090 55.37 50.04 -27.33
CA ALA A 1090 55.27 49.06 -26.24
C ALA A 1090 56.62 48.81 -25.57
N LYS A 1091 56.65 48.82 -24.23
CA LYS A 1091 57.81 48.43 -23.42
C LYS A 1091 57.77 46.91 -23.17
N VAL A 1092 58.93 46.28 -22.95
CA VAL A 1092 59.03 44.88 -22.48
C VAL A 1092 60.09 44.76 -21.40
N THR A 1093 59.81 44.03 -20.32
CA THR A 1093 60.72 43.82 -19.20
C THR A 1093 61.77 42.73 -19.47
N LYS A 1094 62.80 42.63 -18.62
CA LYS A 1094 63.73 41.48 -18.59
C LYS A 1094 63.02 40.14 -18.36
N SER A 1095 61.83 40.14 -17.76
CA SER A 1095 60.98 38.95 -17.55
C SER A 1095 59.99 38.64 -18.69
N GLY A 1096 59.90 39.49 -19.72
CA GLY A 1096 58.98 39.29 -20.85
C GLY A 1096 57.55 39.85 -20.66
N LYS A 1097 57.32 40.67 -19.62
CA LYS A 1097 56.08 41.43 -19.47
C LYS A 1097 56.09 42.62 -20.44
N ILE A 1098 55.16 42.61 -21.39
CA ILE A 1098 54.88 43.69 -22.34
C ILE A 1098 53.92 44.68 -21.69
N THR A 1099 54.13 45.98 -21.89
CA THR A 1099 53.22 47.06 -21.50
C THR A 1099 52.91 47.94 -22.70
N ALA A 1100 51.63 48.14 -23.00
CA ALA A 1100 51.14 48.99 -24.09
C ALA A 1100 51.16 50.48 -23.70
N VAL A 1101 51.88 51.31 -24.46
CA VAL A 1101 52.14 52.73 -24.13
C VAL A 1101 51.38 53.69 -25.06
N LYS A 1102 51.47 53.50 -26.39
CA LYS A 1102 50.80 54.33 -27.40
C LYS A 1102 50.20 53.44 -28.50
N LYS A 1103 49.06 53.87 -29.05
CA LYS A 1103 48.39 53.27 -30.23
C LYS A 1103 49.38 53.07 -31.38
N GLY A 1104 49.29 51.95 -32.09
CA GLY A 1104 50.18 51.57 -33.19
C GLY A 1104 50.76 50.15 -33.08
N LYS A 1105 51.53 49.74 -34.09
CA LYS A 1105 52.13 48.40 -34.22
C LYS A 1105 53.62 48.43 -33.85
N THR A 1106 54.12 47.41 -33.15
CA THR A 1106 55.54 47.23 -32.81
C THR A 1106 55.89 45.74 -32.71
N LYS A 1107 57.18 45.37 -32.76
CA LYS A 1107 57.64 43.97 -32.73
C LYS A 1107 58.41 43.70 -31.44
N VAL A 1108 58.02 42.68 -30.68
CA VAL A 1108 58.75 42.18 -29.50
C VAL A 1108 59.45 40.88 -29.89
N THR A 1109 60.78 40.90 -29.87
CA THR A 1109 61.63 39.75 -30.18
C THR A 1109 62.05 39.03 -28.91
N VAL A 1110 61.90 37.71 -28.90
CA VAL A 1110 62.45 36.77 -27.90
C VAL A 1110 63.71 36.14 -28.50
N VAL A 1111 64.81 36.10 -27.76
CA VAL A 1111 66.09 35.51 -28.20
C VAL A 1111 66.61 34.54 -27.14
N VAL A 1112 67.03 33.35 -27.56
CA VAL A 1112 67.73 32.35 -26.74
C VAL A 1112 68.82 31.69 -27.58
N ASP A 1113 70.07 31.72 -27.11
CA ASP A 1113 71.24 31.33 -27.90
C ASP A 1113 71.18 31.98 -29.31
N LYS A 1114 71.29 31.22 -30.40
CA LYS A 1114 71.19 31.71 -31.78
C LYS A 1114 69.75 31.78 -32.31
N LYS A 1115 68.75 31.36 -31.51
CA LYS A 1115 67.34 31.27 -31.92
C LYS A 1115 66.58 32.55 -31.57
N LYS A 1116 65.73 32.99 -32.50
CA LYS A 1116 64.93 34.23 -32.40
C LYS A 1116 63.47 33.92 -32.75
N PHE A 1117 62.53 34.53 -32.02
CA PHE A 1117 61.09 34.51 -32.33
C PHE A 1117 60.56 35.95 -32.25
N VAL A 1118 59.64 36.34 -33.14
CA VAL A 1118 59.11 37.71 -33.20
C VAL A 1118 57.59 37.70 -33.01
N CYS A 1119 57.11 38.46 -32.02
CA CYS A 1119 55.71 38.70 -31.74
C CYS A 1119 55.34 40.13 -32.15
N THR A 1120 54.31 40.30 -32.98
CA THR A 1120 53.78 41.63 -33.36
C THR A 1120 52.76 42.09 -32.32
N VAL A 1121 53.04 43.21 -31.64
CA VAL A 1121 52.10 43.83 -30.69
C VAL A 1121 51.37 44.96 -31.41
N ASN A 1122 50.05 44.87 -31.50
CA ASN A 1122 49.17 45.86 -32.11
C ASN A 1122 48.33 46.53 -31.03
N ILE A 1123 48.58 47.81 -30.76
CA ILE A 1123 47.88 48.59 -29.74
C ILE A 1123 46.79 49.41 -30.43
N ARG A 1124 45.53 49.19 -30.02
CA ARG A 1124 44.35 49.92 -30.50
C ARG A 1124 44.06 51.14 -29.63
#